data_AF-A0A1F5TQG2-F1
#
_entry.id   AF-A0A1F5TQG2-F1
#
_cell.length_a   1.000
_cell.length_b   1.000
_cell.length_c   1.000
_cell.angle_alpha   90.00
_cell.angle_beta   90.00
_cell.angle_gamma   90.00
#
_symmetry.space_group_name_H-M   'P 1'
#
loop_
_entity.id
_entity.type
_entity.pdbx_description
1 polymer ?
#
loop_
_entity_poly.entity_id
_entity_poly.type
_entity_poly.pdbx_seq_one_letter_code
_entity_poly.pdbx_strand_id
1 'polypeptide(L)'
;MFKKIFFNIFLAVIFFILTSLSANAQEVECANMIVDIIARNEEREVIRDLSFAVYEQTKDVDNNSKPGTKVDSGKIDVVLGKGVAEFEPKAEKYVLTFSYLSSDLATFYFYDAFDGICGAHIEITKILSSIKFTLRDSNGVLRKNTKFSVYTQGLDADSNPIREKSDLIASLNSGETGEVVIYVPDSSRSIDGKSVDRFVFESKNSNNGVYTKYDINVSDENTTNIRYVFSDMELEFKDASGIVFPADTQVEIFVEKEGSADEEKLDEKLKTLYTDGKGKVVFEYPEGRYAARVKNASGQYQYYFNLQISDQKRRKYELKANEQWEVEDGVCEESSVFTLITRNYNSNFVPDLKYELYEQIENADGVPAAGKKVLSGTIDENGKAVKTLKPDSRKVYALKVYDQNSSVGDLWFFDEVKFICGQDKEITKKIPAINIVLRNGDGELVKNHKFSLYTQKYDADNNPIKEKEDLVSSSFTTSEEGIATVYISPYQPYTQGKYGTYVFSSKGEMDGDFIEYGIQIASYGNIDFNYIFSDAIIKLRDPNNLPKAEVSLDVYDQGKDLRGGNALGKKIKSIKTDENGEVHFEYPEGKYAIVVQDGIKNDNIFWDTVIKNQQRIEKQITPNLTRVKVFNQNNKLETEKISISIYSMTEDENGLFYIGKKAGTIKPNNLGYSEISLRPDAYLFVVQYDKKDYGQALYTQNGIQQDLSIYLNKNYEISFNQKFKLTKPQISTTSTLGKRLKGRILLQVEEHGEAWYVDLKSNKRYYMKNGFTAYEMMRKFGLGITNANLEKIPVGLDDRFKEKDTDGDGVPDKMEEAVGSDPKKTDTDGDGYSDYTEIRNGYNPNGSGKKDFDQGLLEKMKGNILLQVQSRGEAWYVNPDDGKRYYMKDGDSAYEIMRFLSLGITNEDLEEIEEGEME
;
A
#
# COMPACT_ATOMS: atom_id res chain seq x y z
N MET A 1 -47.25 -43.88 69.71
CA MET A 1 -48.30 -44.91 69.89
C MET A 1 -48.06 -46.05 68.91
N PHE A 2 -48.80 -47.15 69.01
CA PHE A 2 -48.84 -48.31 68.09
C PHE A 2 -48.93 -47.90 66.59
N LYS A 3 -48.50 -48.65 65.56
CA LYS A 3 -47.81 -49.96 65.40
C LYS A 3 -47.31 -50.10 63.91
N LYS A 4 -46.36 -51.02 63.65
CA LYS A 4 -46.22 -51.98 62.49
C LYS A 4 -46.94 -51.68 61.14
N ILE A 5 -46.44 -52.04 59.93
CA ILE A 5 -45.80 -53.32 59.49
C ILE A 5 -45.23 -53.16 58.03
N PHE A 6 -44.07 -53.77 57.69
CA PHE A 6 -43.56 -54.28 56.36
C PHE A 6 -43.69 -53.35 55.10
N PHE A 7 -42.97 -53.39 53.98
CA PHE A 7 -41.89 -54.15 53.30
C PHE A 7 -41.48 -53.24 52.09
N ASN A 8 -40.38 -53.32 51.32
CA ASN A 8 -39.09 -54.02 51.32
C ASN A 8 -38.21 -53.28 50.26
N ILE A 9 -36.87 -53.36 50.17
CA ILE A 9 -35.86 -54.16 50.88
C ILE A 9 -34.51 -53.38 50.97
N PHE A 10 -33.49 -54.05 51.52
CA PHE A 10 -32.03 -53.84 51.52
C PHE A 10 -31.35 -53.30 50.23
N LEU A 11 -30.13 -52.75 50.27
CA LEU A 11 -29.03 -52.89 51.26
C LEU A 11 -28.22 -51.59 51.43
N ALA A 12 -28.00 -51.11 52.66
CA ALA A 12 -27.07 -50.01 52.96
C ALA A 12 -26.51 -50.06 54.40
N VAL A 13 -25.21 -50.36 54.53
CA VAL A 13 -24.35 -50.30 55.74
C VAL A 13 -22.91 -50.18 55.21
N ILE A 14 -21.93 -49.47 55.77
CA ILE A 14 -21.67 -48.99 57.15
C ILE A 14 -21.25 -47.50 57.11
N PHE A 15 -21.43 -46.76 58.22
CA PHE A 15 -21.10 -45.33 58.37
C PHE A 15 -20.09 -45.10 59.52
N PHE A 16 -19.41 -43.94 59.52
CA PHE A 16 -18.26 -43.53 60.36
C PHE A 16 -16.96 -44.29 60.02
N ILE A 17 -15.78 -43.65 60.02
CA ILE A 17 -15.29 -42.53 60.86
C ILE A 17 -14.88 -41.29 60.02
N LEU A 18 -14.61 -40.18 60.73
CA LEU A 18 -14.02 -38.88 60.32
C LEU A 18 -14.98 -37.79 59.81
N THR A 19 -14.54 -36.54 60.04
CA THR A 19 -15.31 -35.30 60.01
C THR A 19 -14.79 -34.32 58.96
N SER A 20 -15.64 -33.36 58.61
CA SER A 20 -15.27 -32.05 58.05
C SER A 20 -14.40 -32.06 56.78
N LEU A 21 -15.04 -32.23 55.63
CA LEU A 21 -14.69 -31.49 54.42
C LEU A 21 -15.95 -30.80 53.91
N SER A 22 -16.00 -29.47 54.04
CA SER A 22 -17.03 -28.63 53.42
C SER A 22 -16.66 -28.44 51.95
N ALA A 23 -17.30 -29.19 51.06
CA ALA A 23 -17.20 -28.94 49.63
C ALA A 23 -17.98 -27.68 49.27
N ASN A 24 -17.27 -26.60 48.94
CA ASN A 24 -17.88 -25.46 48.28
C ASN A 24 -18.33 -25.91 46.89
N ALA A 25 -19.62 -25.72 46.56
CA ALA A 25 -20.03 -25.64 45.18
C ALA A 25 -19.57 -24.28 44.65
N GLN A 26 -18.48 -24.28 43.89
CA GLN A 26 -17.97 -23.08 43.23
C GLN A 26 -18.76 -22.87 41.94
N GLU A 27 -19.39 -21.70 41.79
CA GLU A 27 -20.01 -21.31 40.52
C GLU A 27 -18.91 -21.20 39.45
N VAL A 28 -19.19 -21.73 38.26
CA VAL A 28 -18.26 -21.67 37.13
C VAL A 28 -18.51 -20.33 36.43
N GLU A 29 -17.67 -19.36 36.74
CA GLU A 29 -17.68 -18.03 36.15
C GLU A 29 -17.43 -18.13 34.63
N CYS A 30 -18.36 -17.58 33.83
CA CYS A 30 -18.30 -17.68 32.37
C CYS A 30 -17.23 -16.73 31.83
N ALA A 31 -16.21 -17.28 31.16
CA ALA A 31 -15.17 -16.45 30.55
C ALA A 31 -15.73 -15.60 29.40
N ASN A 32 -15.20 -14.38 29.24
CA ASN A 32 -15.55 -13.47 28.15
C ASN A 32 -15.44 -14.14 26.79
N MET A 33 -16.38 -13.82 25.91
CA MET A 33 -16.38 -14.16 24.50
C MET A 33 -15.79 -12.98 23.72
N ILE A 34 -14.88 -13.27 22.79
CA ILE A 34 -14.27 -12.29 21.88
C ILE A 34 -14.86 -12.48 20.49
N VAL A 35 -15.39 -11.42 19.91
CA VAL A 35 -16.02 -11.43 18.59
C VAL A 35 -15.29 -10.44 17.69
N ASP A 36 -14.54 -10.97 16.74
CA ASP A 36 -13.89 -10.21 15.69
C ASP A 36 -14.90 -9.91 14.58
N ILE A 37 -15.19 -8.63 14.34
CA ILE A 37 -16.28 -8.18 13.48
C ILE A 37 -15.69 -7.51 12.24
N ILE A 38 -16.13 -7.92 11.05
CA ILE A 38 -15.68 -7.39 9.76
C ILE A 38 -16.89 -7.06 8.89
N ALA A 39 -16.88 -5.89 8.26
CA ALA A 39 -17.85 -5.50 7.23
C ALA A 39 -17.17 -5.40 5.87
N ARG A 40 -17.83 -5.85 4.80
CA ARG A 40 -17.32 -5.81 3.43
C ARG A 40 -18.34 -5.29 2.42
N ASN A 41 -17.87 -4.72 1.31
CA ASN A 41 -18.71 -4.40 0.14
C ASN A 41 -18.91 -5.65 -0.76
N GLU A 42 -19.67 -5.49 -1.84
CA GLU A 42 -19.91 -6.52 -2.87
C GLU A 42 -18.59 -7.07 -3.44
N GLU A 43 -17.60 -6.19 -3.65
CA GLU A 43 -16.25 -6.48 -4.13
C GLU A 43 -15.36 -7.20 -3.07
N ARG A 44 -15.90 -7.50 -1.88
CA ARG A 44 -15.23 -8.10 -0.72
C ARG A 44 -14.09 -7.25 -0.11
N GLU A 45 -13.94 -5.99 -0.47
CA GLU A 45 -13.09 -5.02 0.21
C GLU A 45 -13.65 -4.68 1.59
N VAL A 46 -12.81 -4.23 2.52
CA VAL A 46 -13.21 -3.99 3.92
C VAL A 46 -13.72 -2.56 4.14
N ILE A 47 -14.91 -2.45 4.74
CA ILE A 47 -15.57 -1.17 5.07
C ILE A 47 -15.03 -0.64 6.41
N ARG A 48 -14.11 0.33 6.33
CA ARG A 48 -13.45 0.99 7.46
C ARG A 48 -14.29 2.11 8.10
N ASP A 49 -13.99 2.46 9.35
CA ASP A 49 -14.66 3.49 10.18
C ASP A 49 -16.17 3.27 10.43
N LEU A 50 -16.73 2.14 9.98
CA LEU A 50 -18.12 1.77 10.18
C LEU A 50 -18.41 1.46 11.65
N SER A 51 -19.52 1.96 12.19
CA SER A 51 -19.92 1.66 13.58
C SER A 51 -20.66 0.33 13.67
N PHE A 52 -20.44 -0.45 14.73
CA PHE A 52 -21.15 -1.70 15.00
C PHE A 52 -21.66 -1.75 16.45
N ALA A 53 -22.69 -2.57 16.69
CA ALA A 53 -23.15 -2.90 18.04
C ALA A 53 -23.64 -4.36 18.12
N VAL A 54 -23.55 -4.93 19.32
CA VAL A 54 -23.92 -6.32 19.62
C VAL A 54 -24.98 -6.33 20.70
N TYR A 55 -26.08 -7.04 20.47
CA TYR A 55 -27.23 -7.14 21.36
C TYR A 55 -27.59 -8.60 21.62
N GLU A 56 -28.04 -8.92 22.83
CA GLU A 56 -28.72 -10.19 23.12
C GLU A 56 -29.94 -10.33 22.19
N GLN A 57 -30.14 -11.49 21.56
CA GLN A 57 -31.36 -11.72 20.79
C GLN A 57 -32.52 -12.08 21.72
N THR A 58 -33.61 -11.33 21.63
CA THR A 58 -34.85 -11.58 22.36
C THR A 58 -36.02 -11.71 21.40
N LYS A 59 -37.23 -11.94 21.92
CA LYS A 59 -38.45 -12.03 21.12
C LYS A 59 -39.50 -11.00 21.52
N ASP A 60 -40.31 -10.59 20.55
CA ASP A 60 -41.50 -9.77 20.79
C ASP A 60 -42.72 -10.60 21.23
N VAL A 61 -43.88 -9.95 21.36
CA VAL A 61 -45.15 -10.59 21.76
C VAL A 61 -45.74 -11.50 20.67
N ASP A 62 -45.30 -11.33 19.42
CA ASP A 62 -45.72 -12.10 18.25
C ASP A 62 -44.68 -13.19 17.88
N ASN A 63 -43.66 -13.40 18.74
CA ASN A 63 -42.59 -14.38 18.66
C ASN A 63 -41.55 -14.15 17.51
N ASN A 64 -41.48 -12.93 16.97
CA ASN A 64 -40.41 -12.48 16.06
C ASN A 64 -39.11 -12.17 16.85
N SER A 65 -37.95 -12.30 16.20
CA SER A 65 -36.66 -11.88 16.77
C SER A 65 -36.53 -10.35 16.84
N LYS A 66 -35.92 -9.83 17.91
CA LYS A 66 -35.60 -8.41 18.09
C LYS A 66 -34.32 -8.21 18.94
N PRO A 67 -33.62 -7.08 18.84
CA PRO A 67 -32.53 -6.74 19.77
C PRO A 67 -33.06 -6.58 21.21
N GLY A 68 -32.32 -7.14 22.17
CA GLY A 68 -32.52 -7.00 23.61
C GLY A 68 -31.49 -6.06 24.24
N THR A 69 -30.81 -6.52 25.29
CA THR A 69 -29.75 -5.74 25.95
C THR A 69 -28.55 -5.57 25.01
N LYS A 70 -28.04 -4.35 24.85
CA LYS A 70 -26.76 -4.14 24.17
C LYS A 70 -25.63 -4.61 25.10
N VAL A 71 -24.79 -5.52 24.63
CA VAL A 71 -23.64 -6.03 25.39
C VAL A 71 -22.35 -5.28 25.07
N ASP A 72 -22.14 -4.89 23.80
CA ASP A 72 -20.96 -4.13 23.37
C ASP A 72 -21.22 -3.30 22.09
N SER A 73 -20.31 -2.38 21.74
CA SER A 73 -20.33 -1.60 20.50
C SER A 73 -19.02 -0.87 20.24
N GLY A 74 -18.56 -0.84 18.98
CA GLY A 74 -17.34 -0.15 18.58
C GLY A 74 -17.38 0.33 17.13
N LYS A 75 -16.19 0.41 16.51
CA LYS A 75 -16.00 0.71 15.08
C LYS A 75 -15.10 -0.33 14.43
N ILE A 76 -15.26 -0.53 13.13
CA ILE A 76 -14.29 -1.23 12.30
C ILE A 76 -13.03 -0.36 12.17
N ASP A 77 -11.91 -0.83 12.70
CA ASP A 77 -10.66 -0.07 12.73
C ASP A 77 -10.17 0.31 11.32
N VAL A 78 -9.61 1.53 11.21
CA VAL A 78 -9.20 2.10 9.92
C VAL A 78 -7.91 1.49 9.36
N VAL A 79 -7.05 0.92 10.21
CA VAL A 79 -5.82 0.23 9.81
C VAL A 79 -6.08 -1.26 9.65
N LEU A 80 -6.58 -1.91 10.70
CA LEU A 80 -6.76 -3.36 10.81
C LEU A 80 -7.98 -3.88 10.03
N GLY A 81 -8.94 -3.02 9.69
CA GLY A 81 -10.17 -3.44 9.00
C GLY A 81 -11.09 -4.33 9.85
N LYS A 82 -10.93 -4.30 11.17
CA LYS A 82 -11.58 -5.20 12.13
C LYS A 82 -12.12 -4.42 13.31
N GLY A 83 -13.35 -4.72 13.72
CA GLY A 83 -13.87 -4.40 15.04
C GLY A 83 -13.61 -5.57 16.00
N VAL A 84 -13.56 -5.29 17.31
CA VAL A 84 -13.53 -6.32 18.35
C VAL A 84 -14.62 -5.99 19.36
N ALA A 85 -15.43 -6.98 19.72
CA ALA A 85 -16.31 -6.94 20.87
C ALA A 85 -15.85 -7.95 21.92
N GLU A 86 -15.91 -7.59 23.21
CA GLU A 86 -15.56 -8.49 24.32
C GLU A 86 -16.61 -8.39 25.44
N PHE A 87 -17.32 -9.49 25.70
CA PHE A 87 -18.37 -9.52 26.72
C PHE A 87 -18.63 -10.93 27.28
N GLU A 88 -19.25 -11.01 28.45
CA GLU A 88 -19.70 -12.26 29.06
C GLU A 88 -21.00 -12.75 28.39
N PRO A 89 -21.01 -13.91 27.69
CA PRO A 89 -22.19 -14.36 26.96
C PRO A 89 -23.30 -14.87 27.91
N LYS A 90 -24.48 -14.26 27.78
CA LYS A 90 -25.66 -14.43 28.66
C LYS A 90 -26.95 -14.80 27.93
N ALA A 91 -26.96 -14.68 26.60
CA ALA A 91 -28.03 -15.15 25.73
C ALA A 91 -27.51 -16.31 24.85
N GLU A 92 -28.41 -17.22 24.46
CA GLU A 92 -28.08 -18.29 23.51
C GLU A 92 -27.65 -17.73 22.15
N LYS A 93 -28.15 -16.55 21.76
CA LYS A 93 -27.92 -15.91 20.46
C LYS A 93 -27.78 -14.40 20.54
N TYR A 94 -27.08 -13.85 19.55
CA TYR A 94 -26.78 -12.43 19.44
C TYR A 94 -27.21 -11.82 18.10
N VAL A 95 -27.63 -10.56 18.16
CA VAL A 95 -27.91 -9.68 17.02
C VAL A 95 -26.69 -8.78 16.81
N LEU A 96 -26.17 -8.76 15.59
CA LEU A 96 -25.11 -7.85 15.18
C LEU A 96 -25.74 -6.72 14.35
N THR A 97 -25.43 -5.46 14.67
CA THR A 97 -25.89 -4.31 13.88
C THR A 97 -24.71 -3.50 13.34
N PHE A 98 -24.91 -2.91 12.16
CA PHE A 98 -23.97 -1.96 11.56
C PHE A 98 -24.66 -0.65 11.21
N SER A 99 -24.02 0.48 11.52
CA SER A 99 -24.56 1.82 11.28
C SER A 99 -23.49 2.68 10.57
N TYR A 100 -23.74 2.96 9.28
CA TYR A 100 -22.91 3.86 8.46
C TYR A 100 -23.31 5.34 8.62
N LEU A 101 -24.58 5.58 8.95
CA LEU A 101 -25.19 6.91 9.07
C LEU A 101 -25.82 7.07 10.45
N SER A 102 -26.05 8.30 10.89
CA SER A 102 -26.68 8.63 12.18
C SER A 102 -28.21 8.49 12.16
N SER A 103 -28.74 7.57 11.36
CA SER A 103 -30.18 7.34 11.16
C SER A 103 -30.47 5.86 11.35
N ASP A 104 -31.39 5.52 12.25
CA ASP A 104 -31.72 4.12 12.58
C ASP A 104 -32.29 3.38 11.35
N LEU A 105 -32.92 4.10 10.43
CA LEU A 105 -33.40 3.62 9.12
C LEU A 105 -32.27 3.18 8.16
N ALA A 106 -31.01 3.50 8.48
CA ALA A 106 -29.82 3.07 7.76
C ALA A 106 -28.98 2.04 8.54
N THR A 107 -29.52 1.50 9.64
CA THR A 107 -28.85 0.48 10.43
C THR A 107 -29.25 -0.92 9.95
N PHE A 108 -28.25 -1.75 9.67
CA PHE A 108 -28.42 -3.15 9.32
C PHE A 108 -28.66 -3.97 10.59
N TYR A 109 -29.62 -4.89 10.57
CA TYR A 109 -29.91 -5.82 11.65
C TYR A 109 -29.67 -7.26 11.19
N PHE A 110 -28.57 -7.86 11.66
CA PHE A 110 -28.29 -9.28 11.47
C PHE A 110 -28.77 -10.06 12.68
N TYR A 111 -30.00 -10.56 12.60
CA TYR A 111 -30.56 -11.55 13.51
C TYR A 111 -29.85 -12.90 13.36
N ASP A 112 -29.84 -13.70 14.43
CA ASP A 112 -29.19 -15.01 14.50
C ASP A 112 -27.71 -14.97 14.06
N ALA A 113 -27.01 -13.87 14.34
CA ALA A 113 -25.68 -13.59 13.78
C ALA A 113 -24.60 -14.56 14.29
N PHE A 114 -24.71 -14.98 15.56
CA PHE A 114 -23.87 -15.99 16.21
C PHE A 114 -24.50 -16.47 17.53
N ASP A 115 -24.06 -17.63 18.01
CA ASP A 115 -24.47 -18.24 19.27
C ASP A 115 -23.52 -17.85 20.42
N GLY A 116 -24.04 -17.71 21.65
CA GLY A 116 -23.25 -17.30 22.82
C GLY A 116 -22.48 -18.45 23.47
N ILE A 117 -21.14 -18.39 23.50
CA ILE A 117 -20.27 -19.46 24.00
C ILE A 117 -19.18 -18.89 24.93
N CYS A 118 -19.18 -19.30 26.21
CA CYS A 118 -18.19 -18.87 27.20
C CYS A 118 -16.75 -19.13 26.73
N GLY A 119 -15.89 -18.11 26.77
CA GLY A 119 -14.47 -18.21 26.41
C GLY A 119 -14.17 -18.43 24.92
N ALA A 120 -15.16 -18.33 24.04
CA ALA A 120 -14.94 -18.48 22.60
C ALA A 120 -14.33 -17.21 21.99
N HIS A 121 -13.44 -17.39 21.01
CA HIS A 121 -12.99 -16.33 20.11
C HIS A 121 -13.43 -16.70 18.69
N ILE A 122 -14.26 -15.86 18.06
CA ILE A 122 -14.84 -16.10 16.73
C ILE A 122 -14.65 -14.90 15.80
N GLU A 123 -14.67 -15.13 14.50
CA GLU A 123 -14.66 -14.09 13.45
C GLU A 123 -15.99 -14.09 12.69
N ILE A 124 -16.60 -12.91 12.53
CA ILE A 124 -17.85 -12.68 11.80
C ILE A 124 -17.60 -11.65 10.71
N THR A 125 -17.69 -12.08 9.46
CA THR A 125 -17.77 -11.17 8.30
C THR A 125 -19.23 -11.04 7.86
N LYS A 126 -19.67 -9.82 7.55
CA LYS A 126 -20.93 -9.54 6.83
C LYS A 126 -20.64 -8.68 5.59
N ILE A 127 -21.35 -8.97 4.51
CA ILE A 127 -21.37 -8.10 3.32
C ILE A 127 -22.54 -7.13 3.49
N LEU A 128 -22.36 -5.86 3.11
CA LEU A 128 -23.36 -4.81 3.27
C LEU A 128 -23.79 -4.25 1.90
N SER A 129 -25.10 -4.26 1.65
CA SER A 129 -25.69 -3.60 0.49
C SER A 129 -25.39 -2.10 0.46
N SER A 130 -25.29 -1.53 -0.73
CA SER A 130 -24.92 -0.12 -0.90
C SER A 130 -25.65 0.55 -2.06
N ILE A 131 -25.69 1.89 -2.05
CA ILE A 131 -26.07 2.69 -3.21
C ILE A 131 -24.85 3.49 -3.65
N LYS A 132 -24.41 3.26 -4.89
CA LYS A 132 -23.36 4.06 -5.54
C LYS A 132 -24.00 5.13 -6.44
N PHE A 133 -23.94 6.38 -6.02
CA PHE A 133 -24.36 7.53 -6.81
C PHE A 133 -23.23 8.02 -7.72
N THR A 134 -23.47 8.09 -9.02
CA THR A 134 -22.58 8.71 -10.02
C THR A 134 -23.29 9.91 -10.65
N LEU A 135 -22.93 11.12 -10.23
CA LEU A 135 -23.61 12.35 -10.66
C LEU A 135 -22.91 12.99 -11.86
N ARG A 136 -23.66 13.31 -12.92
CA ARG A 136 -23.11 13.89 -14.16
C ARG A 136 -23.92 15.06 -14.70
N ASP A 137 -23.26 15.99 -15.39
CA ASP A 137 -23.95 16.99 -16.20
C ASP A 137 -24.49 16.35 -17.50
N SER A 138 -25.25 17.12 -18.28
CA SER A 138 -25.83 16.64 -19.54
C SER A 138 -24.80 16.40 -20.65
N ASN A 139 -23.58 16.92 -20.52
CA ASN A 139 -22.43 16.59 -21.39
C ASN A 139 -21.78 15.24 -20.97
N GLY A 140 -22.12 14.69 -19.80
CA GLY A 140 -21.58 13.45 -19.24
C GLY A 140 -20.39 13.62 -18.27
N VAL A 141 -20.00 14.86 -17.96
CA VAL A 141 -18.90 15.20 -17.04
C VAL A 141 -19.35 14.98 -15.59
N LEU A 142 -18.48 14.43 -14.74
CA LEU A 142 -18.78 14.16 -13.33
C LEU A 142 -19.01 15.46 -12.54
N ARG A 143 -20.15 15.58 -11.86
CA ARG A 143 -20.47 16.73 -11.00
C ARG A 143 -19.86 16.55 -9.62
N LYS A 144 -18.70 17.17 -9.43
CA LYS A 144 -18.05 17.35 -8.13
C LYS A 144 -18.85 18.30 -7.23
N ASN A 145 -18.61 18.23 -5.91
CA ASN A 145 -19.08 19.14 -4.87
C ASN A 145 -20.61 19.43 -4.87
N THR A 146 -21.41 18.49 -5.38
CA THR A 146 -22.86 18.63 -5.53
C THR A 146 -23.58 18.06 -4.32
N LYS A 147 -24.38 18.88 -3.65
CA LYS A 147 -25.18 18.50 -2.48
C LYS A 147 -26.49 17.84 -2.89
N PHE A 148 -26.78 16.70 -2.28
CA PHE A 148 -28.03 15.96 -2.45
C PHE A 148 -28.47 15.35 -1.11
N SER A 149 -29.64 14.73 -1.06
CA SER A 149 -30.12 13.98 0.10
C SER A 149 -30.83 12.70 -0.35
N VAL A 150 -30.83 11.71 0.52
CA VAL A 150 -31.47 10.40 0.34
C VAL A 150 -32.51 10.23 1.44
N TYR A 151 -33.68 9.72 1.06
CA TYR A 151 -34.84 9.51 1.93
C TYR A 151 -35.45 8.12 1.66
N THR A 152 -36.35 7.64 2.52
CA THR A 152 -37.23 6.51 2.18
C THR A 152 -38.34 6.94 1.19
N GLN A 153 -38.94 5.97 0.51
CA GLN A 153 -40.06 6.19 -0.40
C GLN A 153 -41.36 5.57 0.14
N GLY A 154 -42.39 6.40 0.27
CA GLY A 154 -43.77 5.98 0.49
C GLY A 154 -44.57 5.94 -0.83
N LEU A 155 -45.86 5.61 -0.72
CA LEU A 155 -46.85 5.71 -1.80
C LEU A 155 -48.01 6.59 -1.33
N ASP A 156 -48.53 7.45 -2.21
CA ASP A 156 -49.76 8.19 -1.93
C ASP A 156 -51.03 7.34 -2.12
N ALA A 157 -52.20 7.92 -1.86
CA ALA A 157 -53.48 7.23 -1.96
C ALA A 157 -53.83 6.78 -3.40
N ASP A 158 -53.21 7.38 -4.41
CA ASP A 158 -53.35 7.05 -5.82
C ASP A 158 -52.21 6.13 -6.33
N SER A 159 -51.36 5.64 -5.40
CA SER A 159 -50.20 4.77 -5.63
C SER A 159 -49.02 5.41 -6.38
N ASN A 160 -48.90 6.74 -6.40
CA ASN A 160 -47.70 7.43 -6.90
C ASN A 160 -46.56 7.38 -5.87
N PRO A 161 -45.29 7.31 -6.30
CA PRO A 161 -44.16 7.37 -5.38
C PRO A 161 -44.02 8.75 -4.75
N ILE A 162 -43.94 8.78 -3.42
CA ILE A 162 -43.71 9.99 -2.62
C ILE A 162 -42.48 9.84 -1.74
N ARG A 163 -41.80 10.94 -1.46
CA ARG A 163 -40.75 10.99 -0.43
C ARG A 163 -41.38 11.21 0.93
N GLU A 164 -41.06 10.35 1.89
CA GLU A 164 -41.35 10.62 3.29
C GLU A 164 -40.34 11.63 3.85
N LYS A 165 -40.84 12.82 4.23
CA LYS A 165 -39.99 13.96 4.61
C LYS A 165 -39.45 13.88 6.05
N SER A 166 -40.03 13.02 6.88
CA SER A 166 -39.50 12.65 8.20
C SER A 166 -38.26 11.76 8.09
N ASP A 167 -38.15 11.01 7.00
CA ASP A 167 -37.32 9.82 6.90
C ASP A 167 -36.03 10.11 6.11
N LEU A 168 -35.31 11.15 6.56
CA LEU A 168 -34.00 11.50 5.99
C LEU A 168 -32.98 10.41 6.36
N ILE A 169 -32.46 9.73 5.35
CA ILE A 169 -31.38 8.74 5.47
C ILE A 169 -30.03 9.47 5.58
N ALA A 170 -29.75 10.38 4.65
CA ALA A 170 -28.52 11.17 4.66
C ALA A 170 -28.65 12.47 3.86
N SER A 171 -27.93 13.51 4.28
CA SER A 171 -27.57 14.65 3.42
C SER A 171 -26.10 14.54 3.03
N LEU A 172 -25.83 14.51 1.73
CA LEU A 172 -24.57 14.06 1.13
C LEU A 172 -23.98 15.13 0.20
N ASN A 173 -22.71 14.94 -0.15
CA ASN A 173 -22.00 15.77 -1.11
C ASN A 173 -21.12 14.88 -1.99
N SER A 174 -21.16 15.07 -3.32
CA SER A 174 -20.39 14.26 -4.28
C SER A 174 -18.87 14.49 -4.29
N GLY A 175 -18.36 15.40 -3.44
CA GLY A 175 -16.93 15.57 -3.19
C GLY A 175 -16.10 15.84 -4.45
N GLU A 176 -14.83 15.46 -4.45
CA GLU A 176 -13.95 15.65 -5.62
C GLU A 176 -13.94 14.46 -6.60
N THR A 177 -14.60 13.35 -6.28
CA THR A 177 -14.83 12.22 -7.18
C THR A 177 -15.99 12.49 -8.15
N GLY A 178 -17.06 13.14 -7.67
CA GLY A 178 -18.37 13.13 -8.35
C GLY A 178 -19.16 11.84 -8.13
N GLU A 179 -18.66 10.95 -7.26
CA GLU A 179 -19.25 9.66 -6.91
C GLU A 179 -19.33 9.48 -5.39
N VAL A 180 -20.43 8.92 -4.88
CA VAL A 180 -20.64 8.63 -3.45
C VAL A 180 -21.16 7.20 -3.31
N VAL A 181 -20.59 6.42 -2.40
CA VAL A 181 -21.16 5.16 -1.93
C VAL A 181 -21.76 5.40 -0.56
N ILE A 182 -22.99 4.93 -0.31
CA ILE A 182 -23.56 4.83 1.04
C ILE A 182 -24.00 3.39 1.30
N TYR A 183 -23.76 2.89 2.50
CA TYR A 183 -24.26 1.58 2.93
C TYR A 183 -25.63 1.76 3.58
N VAL A 184 -26.62 1.05 3.05
CA VAL A 184 -28.02 1.06 3.53
C VAL A 184 -28.61 -0.34 3.38
N PRO A 185 -29.45 -0.79 4.33
CA PRO A 185 -30.09 -2.11 4.28
C PRO A 185 -31.18 -2.17 3.19
N ASP A 186 -31.54 -3.39 2.79
CA ASP A 186 -32.87 -3.67 2.23
C ASP A 186 -33.87 -4.03 3.35
N SER A 187 -35.12 -4.33 2.99
CA SER A 187 -36.17 -4.56 3.97
C SER A 187 -35.92 -5.80 4.83
N SER A 188 -35.17 -6.80 4.33
CA SER A 188 -34.81 -8.01 5.08
C SER A 188 -33.80 -7.75 6.19
N ARG A 189 -33.02 -6.67 6.09
CA ARG A 189 -32.03 -6.22 7.09
C ARG A 189 -32.52 -5.05 7.96
N SER A 190 -33.79 -4.66 7.83
CA SER A 190 -34.43 -3.66 8.68
C SER A 190 -34.89 -4.23 10.04
N ILE A 191 -35.10 -3.37 11.05
CA ILE A 191 -35.40 -3.80 12.43
C ILE A 191 -36.65 -4.68 12.55
N ASP A 192 -37.66 -4.46 11.71
CA ASP A 192 -38.96 -5.13 11.71
C ASP A 192 -39.22 -6.00 10.46
N GLY A 193 -38.21 -6.13 9.58
CA GLY A 193 -38.30 -6.85 8.30
C GLY A 193 -39.19 -6.18 7.24
N LYS A 194 -39.59 -4.91 7.42
CA LYS A 194 -40.67 -4.27 6.64
C LYS A 194 -40.44 -2.79 6.31
N SER A 195 -39.49 -2.12 6.95
CA SER A 195 -39.49 -0.64 6.98
C SER A 195 -38.80 0.07 5.81
N VAL A 196 -37.84 -0.54 5.10
CA VAL A 196 -37.11 0.14 4.01
C VAL A 196 -36.66 -0.81 2.88
N ASP A 197 -37.29 -0.78 1.70
CA ASP A 197 -36.75 -1.38 0.45
C ASP A 197 -36.45 -0.34 -0.66
N ARG A 198 -37.06 0.85 -0.58
CA ARG A 198 -36.97 1.90 -1.61
C ARG A 198 -36.54 3.24 -1.09
N PHE A 199 -35.71 3.90 -1.87
CA PHE A 199 -35.12 5.19 -1.57
C PHE A 199 -35.46 6.25 -2.62
N VAL A 200 -35.45 7.53 -2.21
CA VAL A 200 -35.60 8.70 -3.07
C VAL A 200 -34.34 9.54 -3.01
N PHE A 201 -33.74 9.83 -4.16
CA PHE A 201 -32.69 10.84 -4.32
C PHE A 201 -33.33 12.21 -4.59
N GLU A 202 -32.93 13.22 -3.84
CA GLU A 202 -33.26 14.63 -4.13
C GLU A 202 -31.97 15.47 -4.19
N SER A 203 -31.80 16.27 -5.25
CA SER A 203 -30.74 17.27 -5.36
C SER A 203 -31.32 18.62 -5.73
N LYS A 204 -30.79 19.72 -5.17
CA LYS A 204 -31.27 21.08 -5.46
C LYS A 204 -30.15 21.96 -6.00
N ASN A 205 -30.32 22.54 -7.18
CA ASN A 205 -29.30 23.38 -7.81
C ASN A 205 -29.41 24.87 -7.42
N SER A 206 -28.46 25.67 -7.88
CA SER A 206 -28.35 27.11 -7.61
C SER A 206 -29.43 27.98 -8.27
N ASN A 207 -30.35 27.37 -9.04
CA ASN A 207 -31.52 28.02 -9.63
C ASN A 207 -32.80 27.75 -8.81
N ASN A 208 -32.68 27.11 -7.64
CA ASN A 208 -33.76 26.48 -6.86
C ASN A 208 -34.43 25.26 -7.53
N GLY A 209 -33.98 24.82 -8.72
CA GLY A 209 -34.49 23.62 -9.38
C GLY A 209 -34.24 22.36 -8.54
N VAL A 210 -35.28 21.57 -8.31
CA VAL A 210 -35.25 20.33 -7.53
C VAL A 210 -35.32 19.14 -8.47
N TYR A 211 -34.31 18.28 -8.41
CA TYR A 211 -34.17 17.05 -9.17
C TYR A 211 -34.49 15.89 -8.25
N THR A 212 -35.42 15.02 -8.65
CA THR A 212 -35.89 13.91 -7.83
C THR A 212 -35.82 12.62 -8.63
N LYS A 213 -35.31 11.54 -8.03
CA LYS A 213 -35.33 10.19 -8.61
C LYS A 213 -35.89 9.20 -7.60
N TYR A 214 -37.03 8.63 -7.97
CA TYR A 214 -37.78 7.61 -7.24
C TYR A 214 -37.32 6.19 -7.65
N ASP A 215 -37.86 5.19 -6.96
CA ASP A 215 -37.69 3.75 -7.19
C ASP A 215 -36.22 3.30 -7.23
N ILE A 216 -35.40 3.87 -6.33
CA ILE A 216 -34.07 3.36 -6.02
C ILE A 216 -34.25 2.17 -5.07
N ASN A 217 -34.36 0.98 -5.65
CA ASN A 217 -34.49 -0.27 -4.91
C ASN A 217 -33.10 -0.80 -4.54
N VAL A 218 -32.94 -1.25 -3.29
CA VAL A 218 -31.71 -1.93 -2.82
C VAL A 218 -31.99 -3.43 -2.67
N SER A 219 -30.96 -4.23 -2.86
CA SER A 219 -30.97 -5.68 -2.61
C SER A 219 -29.82 -6.02 -1.67
N ASP A 220 -30.07 -6.88 -0.68
CA ASP A 220 -29.07 -7.31 0.29
C ASP A 220 -27.74 -7.75 -0.36
N GLU A 221 -26.62 -7.48 0.33
CA GLU A 221 -25.24 -7.74 -0.10
C GLU A 221 -24.77 -7.12 -1.45
N ASN A 222 -25.60 -6.37 -2.18
CA ASN A 222 -25.30 -5.83 -3.53
C ASN A 222 -25.20 -4.29 -3.60
N THR A 223 -24.51 -3.76 -4.63
CA THR A 223 -24.33 -2.31 -4.89
C THR A 223 -25.25 -1.78 -5.99
N THR A 224 -26.27 -1.04 -5.58
CA THR A 224 -27.23 -0.36 -6.46
C THR A 224 -26.57 0.85 -7.14
N ASN A 225 -26.21 0.70 -8.42
CA ASN A 225 -25.51 1.72 -9.20
C ASN A 225 -26.45 2.79 -9.78
N ILE A 226 -26.59 3.93 -9.09
CA ILE A 226 -27.43 5.07 -9.48
C ILE A 226 -26.62 6.13 -10.22
N ARG A 227 -26.55 5.99 -11.55
CA ARG A 227 -26.22 7.11 -12.43
C ARG A 227 -27.39 8.10 -12.44
N TYR A 228 -27.09 9.39 -12.26
CA TYR A 228 -28.03 10.49 -12.49
C TYR A 228 -27.38 11.59 -13.33
N VAL A 229 -28.15 12.16 -14.26
CA VAL A 229 -27.74 13.23 -15.16
C VAL A 229 -28.60 14.45 -14.88
N PHE A 230 -27.98 15.60 -14.64
CA PHE A 230 -28.71 16.85 -14.47
C PHE A 230 -29.17 17.37 -15.84
N SER A 231 -30.49 17.55 -15.99
CA SER A 231 -31.11 18.04 -17.23
C SER A 231 -30.90 19.54 -17.45
N ASP A 232 -30.81 19.94 -18.72
CA ASP A 232 -30.68 21.34 -19.13
C ASP A 232 -31.27 21.61 -20.52
N MET A 233 -31.34 22.89 -20.87
CA MET A 233 -31.53 23.34 -22.25
C MET A 233 -30.41 24.29 -22.71
N GLU A 234 -29.93 24.08 -23.93
CA GLU A 234 -28.97 24.91 -24.64
C GLU A 234 -29.72 25.73 -25.71
N LEU A 235 -29.86 27.03 -25.47
CA LEU A 235 -30.52 27.99 -26.37
C LEU A 235 -29.46 28.73 -27.19
N GLU A 236 -29.56 28.69 -28.52
CA GLU A 236 -28.65 29.36 -29.46
C GLU A 236 -29.41 30.50 -30.16
N PHE A 237 -29.08 31.75 -29.83
CA PHE A 237 -29.77 32.93 -30.32
C PHE A 237 -29.10 33.48 -31.60
N LYS A 238 -29.90 33.73 -32.64
CA LYS A 238 -29.48 34.26 -33.94
C LYS A 238 -30.37 35.43 -34.38
N ASP A 239 -29.81 36.33 -35.16
CA ASP A 239 -30.54 37.42 -35.82
C ASP A 239 -31.35 36.91 -37.03
N ALA A 240 -32.10 37.80 -37.69
CA ALA A 240 -32.87 37.47 -38.89
C ALA A 240 -31.99 36.99 -40.08
N SER A 241 -30.69 37.30 -40.06
CA SER A 241 -29.67 36.90 -41.04
C SER A 241 -29.03 35.54 -40.73
N GLY A 242 -29.22 35.00 -39.52
CA GLY A 242 -28.54 33.81 -39.02
C GLY A 242 -27.21 34.08 -38.29
N ILE A 243 -26.83 35.33 -38.08
CA ILE A 243 -25.67 35.76 -37.28
C ILE A 243 -25.96 35.49 -35.81
N VAL A 244 -25.03 34.89 -35.08
CA VAL A 244 -25.20 34.62 -33.64
C VAL A 244 -25.22 35.92 -32.82
N PHE A 245 -26.03 35.96 -31.78
CA PHE A 245 -26.09 37.09 -30.85
C PHE A 245 -24.71 37.31 -30.20
N PRO A 246 -24.31 38.58 -29.90
CA PRO A 246 -23.05 38.84 -29.21
C PRO A 246 -22.96 38.15 -27.86
N ALA A 247 -21.72 37.97 -27.37
CA ALA A 247 -21.49 37.61 -25.97
C ALA A 247 -22.12 38.64 -25.02
N ASP A 248 -22.48 38.17 -23.83
CA ASP A 248 -22.99 38.97 -22.71
C ASP A 248 -24.35 39.68 -23.00
N THR A 249 -25.11 39.21 -24.00
CA THR A 249 -26.49 39.65 -24.28
C THR A 249 -27.45 39.07 -23.24
N GLN A 250 -28.27 39.93 -22.62
CA GLN A 250 -29.17 39.55 -21.52
C GLN A 250 -30.37 38.70 -21.98
N VAL A 251 -30.46 37.47 -21.48
CA VAL A 251 -31.58 36.54 -21.66
C VAL A 251 -32.30 36.32 -20.32
N GLU A 252 -33.62 36.26 -20.30
CA GLU A 252 -34.43 36.00 -19.11
C GLU A 252 -35.29 34.75 -19.29
N ILE A 253 -35.22 33.80 -18.34
CA ILE A 253 -35.92 32.52 -18.37
C ILE A 253 -37.07 32.50 -17.33
N PHE A 254 -38.21 31.93 -17.71
CA PHE A 254 -39.46 31.86 -16.97
C PHE A 254 -40.04 30.45 -16.98
N VAL A 255 -40.87 30.12 -15.98
CA VAL A 255 -41.83 29.01 -16.07
C VAL A 255 -42.90 29.37 -17.10
N GLU A 256 -43.27 28.40 -17.94
CA GLU A 256 -44.36 28.52 -18.90
C GLU A 256 -45.64 27.89 -18.35
N LYS A 257 -46.78 28.53 -18.60
CA LYS A 257 -48.10 28.08 -18.12
C LYS A 257 -49.14 28.13 -19.23
N GLU A 258 -49.88 27.04 -19.40
CA GLU A 258 -51.04 26.97 -20.29
C GLU A 258 -52.19 27.80 -19.71
N GLY A 259 -52.66 28.80 -20.47
CA GLY A 259 -53.86 29.57 -20.15
C GLY A 259 -55.14 28.79 -20.45
N SER A 260 -56.28 29.31 -19.99
CA SER A 260 -57.62 28.70 -20.14
C SER A 260 -58.21 28.73 -21.56
N ALA A 261 -57.37 28.83 -22.60
CA ALA A 261 -57.71 28.94 -24.02
C ALA A 261 -56.47 28.74 -24.92
N ASP A 262 -55.55 27.85 -24.52
CA ASP A 262 -54.26 27.60 -25.20
C ASP A 262 -53.33 28.83 -25.33
N GLU A 263 -53.59 29.90 -24.55
CA GLU A 263 -52.72 31.09 -24.49
C GLU A 263 -51.46 30.81 -23.66
N GLU A 264 -50.30 30.79 -24.33
CA GLU A 264 -48.96 30.70 -23.74
C GLU A 264 -48.66 31.92 -22.85
N LYS A 265 -48.31 31.70 -21.58
CA LYS A 265 -48.04 32.78 -20.61
C LYS A 265 -46.79 32.54 -19.77
N LEU A 266 -46.06 33.63 -19.52
CA LEU A 266 -44.99 33.67 -18.52
C LEU A 266 -45.60 33.64 -17.11
N ASP A 267 -45.09 32.76 -16.25
CA ASP A 267 -45.39 32.76 -14.81
C ASP A 267 -44.17 33.26 -14.02
N GLU A 268 -43.57 32.45 -13.14
CA GLU A 268 -42.39 32.84 -12.36
C GLU A 268 -41.14 33.08 -13.22
N LYS A 269 -40.44 34.20 -13.00
CA LYS A 269 -39.11 34.44 -13.59
C LYS A 269 -38.04 33.68 -12.82
N LEU A 270 -37.50 32.62 -13.42
CA LEU A 270 -36.51 31.74 -12.82
C LEU A 270 -35.10 32.38 -12.77
N LYS A 271 -34.63 32.98 -13.87
CA LYS A 271 -33.25 33.52 -13.93
C LYS A 271 -33.04 34.59 -15.00
N THR A 272 -32.02 35.44 -14.79
CA THR A 272 -31.33 36.19 -15.86
C THR A 272 -30.03 35.45 -16.18
N LEU A 273 -29.76 35.25 -17.47
CA LEU A 273 -28.55 34.63 -18.03
C LEU A 273 -27.98 35.53 -19.14
N TYR A 274 -26.81 35.15 -19.64
CA TYR A 274 -26.04 35.92 -20.62
C TYR A 274 -25.45 34.98 -21.67
N THR A 275 -25.47 35.39 -22.94
CA THR A 275 -24.93 34.60 -24.06
C THR A 275 -23.41 34.46 -24.03
N ASP A 276 -22.89 33.33 -24.50
CA ASP A 276 -21.46 33.15 -24.78
C ASP A 276 -21.05 33.78 -26.13
N GLY A 277 -19.77 33.67 -26.49
CA GLY A 277 -19.23 34.12 -27.78
C GLY A 277 -19.72 33.36 -29.02
N LYS A 278 -20.63 32.39 -28.85
CA LYS A 278 -21.31 31.62 -29.90
C LYS A 278 -22.83 31.88 -29.89
N GLY A 279 -23.29 32.90 -29.14
CA GLY A 279 -24.70 33.27 -28.99
C GLY A 279 -25.52 32.30 -28.13
N LYS A 280 -24.86 31.45 -27.33
CA LYS A 280 -25.50 30.35 -26.58
C LYS A 280 -25.72 30.66 -25.11
N VAL A 281 -26.82 30.14 -24.56
CA VAL A 281 -27.13 30.11 -23.13
C VAL A 281 -27.46 28.67 -22.73
N VAL A 282 -26.84 28.16 -21.67
CA VAL A 282 -27.25 26.88 -21.06
C VAL A 282 -28.02 27.17 -19.75
N PHE A 283 -29.22 26.61 -19.62
CA PHE A 283 -30.04 26.69 -18.42
C PHE A 283 -30.32 25.30 -17.85
N GLU A 284 -29.73 25.03 -16.68
CA GLU A 284 -29.89 23.79 -15.94
C GLU A 284 -31.11 23.87 -15.01
N TYR A 285 -32.12 23.04 -15.27
CA TYR A 285 -33.34 22.92 -14.47
C TYR A 285 -33.90 21.49 -14.58
N PRO A 286 -34.72 21.00 -13.62
CA PRO A 286 -35.52 19.78 -13.81
C PRO A 286 -36.44 19.86 -15.05
N GLU A 287 -37.12 18.76 -15.35
CA GLU A 287 -38.05 18.72 -16.48
C GLU A 287 -39.29 19.60 -16.30
N GLY A 288 -39.84 20.05 -17.44
CA GLY A 288 -40.97 20.98 -17.49
C GLY A 288 -40.99 21.78 -18.79
N ARG A 289 -41.86 22.80 -18.83
CA ARG A 289 -41.93 23.78 -19.92
C ARG A 289 -41.51 25.17 -19.44
N TYR A 290 -40.79 25.87 -20.29
CA TYR A 290 -40.16 27.15 -19.99
C TYR A 290 -40.31 28.12 -21.17
N ALA A 291 -40.20 29.40 -20.86
CA ALA A 291 -40.14 30.46 -21.85
C ALA A 291 -38.89 31.30 -21.64
N ALA A 292 -38.35 31.85 -22.72
CA ALA A 292 -37.21 32.75 -22.71
C ALA A 292 -37.57 34.08 -23.37
N ARG A 293 -36.96 35.18 -22.93
CA ARG A 293 -36.98 36.44 -23.67
C ARG A 293 -35.62 37.11 -23.71
N VAL A 294 -35.35 37.82 -24.79
CA VAL A 294 -34.12 38.56 -25.05
C VAL A 294 -34.47 39.97 -25.50
N LYS A 295 -33.59 40.95 -25.28
CA LYS A 295 -33.73 42.28 -25.90
C LYS A 295 -33.17 42.25 -27.32
N ASN A 296 -33.88 42.87 -28.26
CA ASN A 296 -33.39 43.16 -29.60
C ASN A 296 -32.55 44.47 -29.61
N ALA A 297 -32.03 44.86 -30.78
CA ALA A 297 -31.24 46.09 -30.93
C ALA A 297 -32.07 47.36 -30.65
N SER A 298 -33.38 47.33 -30.90
CA SER A 298 -34.31 48.42 -30.53
C SER A 298 -34.73 48.44 -29.04
N GLY A 299 -34.15 47.57 -28.19
CA GLY A 299 -34.37 47.53 -26.74
C GLY A 299 -35.69 46.90 -26.29
N GLN A 300 -36.50 46.41 -27.23
CA GLN A 300 -37.76 45.69 -26.99
C GLN A 300 -37.49 44.21 -26.68
N TYR A 301 -38.40 43.57 -25.94
CA TYR A 301 -38.30 42.13 -25.66
C TYR A 301 -38.94 41.30 -26.77
N GLN A 302 -38.17 40.36 -27.34
CA GLN A 302 -38.69 39.23 -28.10
C GLN A 302 -38.81 38.00 -27.19
N TYR A 303 -39.90 37.24 -27.34
CA TYR A 303 -40.27 36.11 -26.50
C TYR A 303 -40.22 34.79 -27.29
N TYR A 304 -39.91 33.70 -26.59
CA TYR A 304 -39.85 32.33 -27.11
C TYR A 304 -40.50 31.39 -26.09
N PHE A 305 -41.46 30.59 -26.56
CA PHE A 305 -42.30 29.70 -25.76
C PHE A 305 -42.07 28.22 -26.17
N ASN A 306 -42.71 27.27 -25.49
CA ASN A 306 -42.57 25.82 -25.67
C ASN A 306 -41.12 25.28 -25.51
N LEU A 307 -40.29 25.92 -24.68
CA LEU A 307 -38.92 25.44 -24.42
C LEU A 307 -38.98 24.34 -23.35
N GLN A 308 -39.01 23.08 -23.79
CA GLN A 308 -39.13 21.93 -22.90
C GLN A 308 -37.75 21.45 -22.42
N ILE A 309 -37.62 21.15 -21.13
CA ILE A 309 -36.55 20.30 -20.60
C ILE A 309 -37.14 18.91 -20.35
N SER A 310 -36.37 17.86 -20.65
CA SER A 310 -36.73 16.46 -20.37
C SER A 310 -35.73 15.88 -19.37
N ASP A 311 -36.19 15.06 -18.43
CA ASP A 311 -35.32 14.53 -17.38
C ASP A 311 -34.10 13.78 -17.94
N GLN A 312 -32.98 13.91 -17.22
CA GLN A 312 -31.68 13.31 -17.51
C GLN A 312 -31.09 13.61 -18.91
N LYS A 313 -31.52 14.69 -19.59
CA LYS A 313 -31.10 15.03 -20.97
C LYS A 313 -30.84 16.53 -21.18
N ARG A 314 -29.97 16.86 -22.14
CA ARG A 314 -29.92 18.19 -22.79
C ARG A 314 -30.96 18.28 -23.89
N ARG A 315 -31.69 19.39 -23.95
CA ARG A 315 -32.41 19.83 -25.17
C ARG A 315 -31.67 20.99 -25.83
N LYS A 316 -31.72 21.09 -27.16
CA LYS A 316 -31.08 22.18 -27.92
C LYS A 316 -32.12 22.91 -28.76
N TYR A 317 -32.08 24.25 -28.74
CA TYR A 317 -33.01 25.11 -29.44
C TYR A 317 -32.25 26.20 -30.22
N GLU A 318 -32.50 26.32 -31.53
CA GLU A 318 -32.08 27.50 -32.31
C GLU A 318 -33.22 28.51 -32.31
N LEU A 319 -32.97 29.72 -31.80
CA LEU A 319 -33.97 30.76 -31.60
C LEU A 319 -33.61 31.98 -32.45
N LYS A 320 -34.53 32.42 -33.32
CA LYS A 320 -34.29 33.50 -34.30
C LYS A 320 -35.05 34.77 -33.96
N ALA A 321 -34.31 35.88 -33.92
CA ALA A 321 -34.84 37.21 -33.72
C ALA A 321 -35.36 37.81 -35.04
N ASN A 322 -36.28 38.77 -34.91
CA ASN A 322 -36.95 39.41 -36.06
C ASN A 322 -36.17 40.60 -36.67
N GLU A 323 -35.07 41.02 -36.04
CA GLU A 323 -34.20 42.13 -36.46
C GLU A 323 -32.80 41.63 -36.83
N GLN A 324 -32.00 42.47 -37.51
CA GLN A 324 -30.59 42.22 -37.79
C GLN A 324 -29.69 42.81 -36.70
N TRP A 325 -28.49 42.24 -36.48
CA TRP A 325 -27.56 42.70 -35.45
C TRP A 325 -26.21 43.17 -36.02
N GLU A 326 -25.79 44.40 -35.71
CA GLU A 326 -24.47 44.95 -36.04
C GLU A 326 -23.50 44.88 -34.85
N VAL A 327 -22.21 44.64 -35.11
CA VAL A 327 -21.21 44.29 -34.07
C VAL A 327 -20.11 45.34 -34.03
N GLU A 328 -19.97 46.04 -32.90
CA GLU A 328 -18.84 46.94 -32.60
C GLU A 328 -17.64 46.20 -31.97
N ASP A 329 -16.49 46.87 -31.90
CA ASP A 329 -15.19 46.26 -31.66
C ASP A 329 -15.03 45.59 -30.28
N GLY A 330 -14.81 44.28 -30.29
CA GLY A 330 -14.68 43.45 -29.08
C GLY A 330 -13.32 43.53 -28.36
N VAL A 331 -12.85 44.74 -28.03
CA VAL A 331 -11.76 44.97 -27.07
C VAL A 331 -12.27 45.95 -26.02
N CYS A 332 -12.16 45.62 -24.73
CA CYS A 332 -12.68 46.48 -23.68
C CYS A 332 -12.00 47.85 -23.70
N GLU A 333 -12.76 48.93 -23.90
CA GLU A 333 -12.25 50.30 -23.73
C GLU A 333 -11.89 50.58 -22.27
N GLU A 334 -12.62 50.00 -21.33
CA GLU A 334 -12.35 50.09 -19.90
C GLU A 334 -11.35 49.03 -19.42
N SER A 335 -10.61 49.36 -18.36
CA SER A 335 -9.61 48.47 -17.75
C SER A 335 -10.22 47.67 -16.60
N SER A 336 -9.85 46.40 -16.48
CA SER A 336 -10.19 45.51 -15.37
C SER A 336 -8.98 45.30 -14.45
N VAL A 337 -9.20 45.18 -13.14
CA VAL A 337 -8.21 44.68 -12.19
C VAL A 337 -8.35 43.16 -12.05
N PHE A 338 -7.28 42.44 -12.39
CA PHE A 338 -7.11 41.03 -12.06
C PHE A 338 -6.45 40.89 -10.69
N THR A 339 -7.06 40.11 -9.80
CA THR A 339 -6.53 39.76 -8.49
C THR A 339 -6.43 38.25 -8.35
N LEU A 340 -5.21 37.72 -8.33
CA LEU A 340 -4.95 36.32 -7.98
C LEU A 340 -4.70 36.23 -6.48
N ILE A 341 -5.30 35.24 -5.82
CA ILE A 341 -5.03 34.85 -4.44
C ILE A 341 -4.58 33.40 -4.42
N THR A 342 -3.44 33.10 -3.78
CA THR A 342 -2.94 31.73 -3.58
C THR A 342 -3.05 31.33 -2.12
N ARG A 343 -3.58 30.13 -1.88
CA ARG A 343 -3.72 29.52 -0.55
C ARG A 343 -3.25 28.07 -0.56
N ASN A 344 -2.89 27.53 0.61
CA ASN A 344 -2.73 26.08 0.79
C ASN A 344 -4.08 25.41 1.13
N TYR A 345 -4.10 24.10 1.33
CA TYR A 345 -5.36 23.39 1.63
C TYR A 345 -5.97 23.75 2.98
N ASN A 346 -5.14 24.13 3.95
CA ASN A 346 -5.52 24.70 5.26
C ASN A 346 -6.02 26.16 5.17
N SER A 347 -6.13 26.71 3.96
CA SER A 347 -6.59 28.07 3.65
C SER A 347 -5.69 29.22 4.10
N ASN A 348 -4.47 28.94 4.59
CA ASN A 348 -3.45 29.96 4.80
C ASN A 348 -2.98 30.51 3.44
N PHE A 349 -2.55 31.77 3.41
CA PHE A 349 -1.96 32.40 2.23
C PHE A 349 -0.62 31.77 1.84
N VAL A 350 -0.30 31.75 0.54
CA VAL A 350 0.98 31.22 0.01
C VAL A 350 1.67 32.30 -0.82
N PRO A 351 2.72 32.97 -0.29
CA PRO A 351 3.45 34.03 -0.98
C PRO A 351 4.49 33.48 -1.98
N ASP A 352 5.26 34.39 -2.61
CA ASP A 352 6.48 34.15 -3.40
C ASP A 352 6.39 33.26 -4.66
N LEU A 353 5.26 32.57 -4.87
CA LEU A 353 4.96 31.88 -6.12
C LEU A 353 4.97 32.85 -7.30
N LYS A 354 5.39 32.37 -8.47
CA LYS A 354 5.33 33.12 -9.73
C LYS A 354 4.06 32.71 -10.49
N TYR A 355 3.48 33.64 -11.24
CA TYR A 355 2.30 33.36 -12.05
C TYR A 355 2.38 34.05 -13.41
N GLU A 356 1.71 33.44 -14.40
CA GLU A 356 1.62 33.95 -15.76
C GLU A 356 0.21 33.73 -16.30
N LEU A 357 -0.37 34.73 -16.97
CA LEU A 357 -1.69 34.64 -17.58
C LEU A 357 -1.55 34.66 -19.10
N TYR A 358 -2.25 33.76 -19.76
CA TYR A 358 -2.24 33.56 -21.21
C TYR A 358 -3.65 33.68 -21.79
N GLU A 359 -3.79 34.15 -23.02
CA GLU A 359 -4.98 33.88 -23.82
C GLU A 359 -5.07 32.36 -24.05
N GLN A 360 -6.23 31.75 -23.80
CA GLN A 360 -6.44 30.33 -24.06
C GLN A 360 -6.78 30.12 -25.54
N ILE A 361 -6.28 29.01 -26.09
CA ILE A 361 -6.62 28.51 -27.43
C ILE A 361 -6.99 27.02 -27.33
N GLU A 362 -7.68 26.50 -28.34
CA GLU A 362 -7.85 25.05 -28.54
C GLU A 362 -6.71 24.55 -29.44
N ASN A 363 -6.14 23.39 -29.14
CA ASN A 363 -5.14 22.74 -30.00
C ASN A 363 -5.83 21.96 -31.16
N ALA A 364 -5.03 21.28 -32.00
CA ALA A 364 -5.56 20.51 -33.15
C ALA A 364 -6.51 19.36 -32.75
N ASP A 365 -6.45 18.89 -31.52
CA ASP A 365 -7.26 17.81 -30.95
C ASP A 365 -8.46 18.34 -30.11
N GLY A 366 -8.67 19.66 -30.08
CA GLY A 366 -9.72 20.32 -29.29
C GLY A 366 -9.41 20.48 -27.80
N VAL A 367 -8.15 20.25 -27.39
CA VAL A 367 -7.71 20.35 -25.98
C VAL A 367 -7.30 21.80 -25.66
N PRO A 368 -7.69 22.37 -24.50
CA PRO A 368 -7.22 23.67 -24.04
C PRO A 368 -5.70 23.78 -23.96
N ALA A 369 -5.16 24.86 -24.52
CA ALA A 369 -3.72 25.13 -24.58
C ALA A 369 -3.43 26.62 -24.35
N ALA A 370 -2.19 26.93 -23.94
CA ALA A 370 -1.73 28.28 -23.69
C ALA A 370 -1.30 28.98 -24.99
N GLY A 371 -1.98 30.07 -25.34
CA GLY A 371 -1.69 30.88 -26.53
C GLY A 371 -0.75 32.04 -26.22
N LYS A 372 -1.21 33.28 -26.44
CA LYS A 372 -0.42 34.49 -26.23
C LYS A 372 -0.32 34.85 -24.74
N LYS A 373 0.90 35.05 -24.21
CA LYS A 373 1.09 35.59 -22.85
C LYS A 373 0.57 37.03 -22.75
N VAL A 374 -0.17 37.31 -21.67
CA VAL A 374 -0.88 38.57 -21.41
C VAL A 374 -0.18 39.37 -20.32
N LEU A 375 0.11 38.71 -19.19
CA LEU A 375 0.82 39.30 -18.06
C LEU A 375 1.53 38.21 -17.23
N SER A 376 2.39 38.63 -16.31
CA SER A 376 3.01 37.77 -15.30
C SER A 376 3.44 38.58 -14.07
N GLY A 377 3.82 37.88 -13.01
CA GLY A 377 4.39 38.47 -11.80
C GLY A 377 4.69 37.44 -10.72
N THR A 378 4.92 37.94 -9.50
CA THR A 378 5.06 37.15 -8.27
C THR A 378 3.88 37.46 -7.35
N ILE A 379 3.51 36.50 -6.50
CA ILE A 379 2.59 36.70 -5.39
C ILE A 379 3.32 37.43 -4.24
N ASP A 380 2.63 38.38 -3.60
CA ASP A 380 3.12 39.14 -2.44
C ASP A 380 3.04 38.36 -1.12
N GLU A 381 3.59 38.96 -0.05
CA GLU A 381 3.60 38.43 1.32
C GLU A 381 2.18 38.12 1.89
N ASN A 382 1.13 38.71 1.32
CA ASN A 382 -0.26 38.50 1.72
C ASN A 382 -0.94 37.40 0.87
N GLY A 383 -0.18 36.65 0.07
CA GLY A 383 -0.71 35.63 -0.84
C GLY A 383 -1.56 36.20 -1.96
N LYS A 384 -1.32 37.47 -2.37
CA LYS A 384 -2.07 38.13 -3.46
C LYS A 384 -1.17 38.58 -4.61
N ALA A 385 -1.73 38.76 -5.78
CA ALA A 385 -1.12 39.54 -6.85
C ALA A 385 -2.20 40.32 -7.63
N VAL A 386 -1.96 41.62 -7.79
CA VAL A 386 -2.92 42.56 -8.39
C VAL A 386 -2.33 43.19 -9.65
N LYS A 387 -3.05 43.15 -10.77
CA LYS A 387 -2.66 43.76 -12.05
C LYS A 387 -3.85 44.32 -12.80
N THR A 388 -3.71 45.55 -13.33
CA THR A 388 -4.68 46.15 -14.24
C THR A 388 -4.37 45.76 -15.70
N LEU A 389 -5.37 45.40 -16.47
CA LEU A 389 -5.27 45.10 -17.91
C LEU A 389 -6.52 45.56 -18.67
N LYS A 390 -6.45 45.62 -20.00
CA LYS A 390 -7.63 45.69 -20.88
C LYS A 390 -7.84 44.32 -21.53
N PRO A 391 -8.81 43.51 -21.08
CA PRO A 391 -9.07 42.19 -21.64
C PRO A 391 -9.90 42.27 -22.93
N ASP A 392 -10.02 41.14 -23.62
CA ASP A 392 -11.04 40.87 -24.63
C ASP A 392 -12.09 39.97 -23.97
N SER A 393 -13.30 40.50 -23.74
CA SER A 393 -14.38 39.79 -23.03
C SER A 393 -14.86 38.52 -23.77
N ARG A 394 -14.51 38.36 -25.05
CA ARG A 394 -14.85 37.17 -25.85
C ARG A 394 -13.88 36.02 -25.59
N LYS A 395 -12.71 36.29 -25.00
CA LYS A 395 -11.65 35.30 -24.76
C LYS A 395 -11.74 34.67 -23.37
N VAL A 396 -11.35 33.40 -23.33
CA VAL A 396 -10.98 32.68 -22.11
C VAL A 396 -9.47 32.78 -21.95
N TYR A 397 -9.00 32.78 -20.70
CA TYR A 397 -7.58 32.91 -20.35
C TYR A 397 -7.14 31.73 -19.48
N ALA A 398 -5.95 31.21 -19.76
CA ALA A 398 -5.30 30.15 -19.01
C ALA A 398 -4.34 30.75 -17.99
N LEU A 399 -4.46 30.34 -16.72
CA LEU A 399 -3.58 30.77 -15.63
C LEU A 399 -2.51 29.70 -15.38
N LYS A 400 -1.27 30.15 -15.24
CA LYS A 400 -0.12 29.38 -14.79
C LYS A 400 0.35 29.88 -13.43
N VAL A 401 0.68 28.96 -12.51
CA VAL A 401 1.34 29.26 -11.23
C VAL A 401 2.49 28.28 -11.03
N TYR A 402 3.64 28.72 -10.51
CA TYR A 402 4.79 27.84 -10.23
C TYR A 402 5.68 28.41 -9.13
N ASP A 403 6.36 27.51 -8.40
CA ASP A 403 7.29 27.84 -7.33
C ASP A 403 8.68 28.15 -7.90
N GLN A 404 9.50 27.13 -8.14
CA GLN A 404 10.90 27.30 -8.57
C GLN A 404 11.04 27.41 -10.10
N ASN A 405 10.80 26.31 -10.81
CA ASN A 405 10.96 26.18 -12.27
C ASN A 405 9.63 26.45 -12.99
N SER A 406 9.67 27.20 -14.10
CA SER A 406 8.48 27.51 -14.90
C SER A 406 8.11 26.42 -15.90
N SER A 407 8.98 25.43 -16.16
CA SER A 407 8.73 24.35 -17.13
C SER A 407 8.44 23.00 -16.47
N VAL A 408 8.68 22.87 -15.16
CA VAL A 408 8.63 21.61 -14.41
C VAL A 408 8.06 21.88 -13.02
N GLY A 409 7.06 21.11 -12.58
CA GLY A 409 6.31 21.38 -11.35
C GLY A 409 5.32 22.56 -11.46
N ASP A 410 5.07 23.06 -12.67
CA ASP A 410 4.14 24.14 -12.95
C ASP A 410 2.68 23.71 -12.92
N LEU A 411 1.84 24.52 -12.27
CA LEU A 411 0.39 24.34 -12.16
C LEU A 411 -0.31 25.13 -13.26
N TRP A 412 -1.15 24.45 -14.04
CA TRP A 412 -1.99 25.07 -15.07
C TRP A 412 -3.48 24.97 -14.72
N PHE A 413 -4.19 26.07 -14.97
CA PHE A 413 -5.62 26.22 -14.77
C PHE A 413 -6.23 26.77 -16.06
N PHE A 414 -6.90 25.91 -16.82
CA PHE A 414 -7.64 26.24 -18.04
C PHE A 414 -9.12 26.52 -17.70
N ASP A 415 -9.82 27.23 -18.58
CA ASP A 415 -11.26 27.53 -18.54
C ASP A 415 -11.78 28.40 -17.37
N GLU A 416 -10.94 28.73 -16.38
CA GLU A 416 -11.37 29.48 -15.19
C GLU A 416 -11.43 31.01 -15.35
N VAL A 417 -10.60 31.58 -16.23
CA VAL A 417 -10.38 33.04 -16.29
C VAL A 417 -11.08 33.66 -17.51
N LYS A 418 -12.37 33.99 -17.38
CA LYS A 418 -13.07 34.95 -18.28
C LYS A 418 -13.23 36.31 -17.58
N PHE A 419 -13.05 37.40 -18.32
CA PHE A 419 -13.29 38.79 -17.91
C PHE A 419 -14.60 39.35 -18.51
N ILE A 420 -15.13 40.39 -17.87
CA ILE A 420 -16.21 41.25 -18.38
C ILE A 420 -15.64 42.67 -18.40
N CYS A 421 -15.93 43.46 -19.45
CA CYS A 421 -15.40 44.82 -19.55
C CYS A 421 -15.82 45.69 -18.36
N GLY A 422 -14.87 46.49 -17.84
CA GLY A 422 -15.10 47.37 -16.67
C GLY A 422 -15.27 46.65 -15.33
N GLN A 423 -15.23 45.31 -15.30
CA GLN A 423 -15.35 44.53 -14.06
C GLN A 423 -14.01 43.95 -13.62
N ASP A 424 -13.75 44.04 -12.31
CA ASP A 424 -12.61 43.39 -11.66
C ASP A 424 -12.83 41.87 -11.50
N LYS A 425 -11.74 41.12 -11.56
CA LYS A 425 -11.72 39.66 -11.54
C LYS A 425 -10.81 39.14 -10.44
N GLU A 426 -11.39 38.82 -9.28
CA GLU A 426 -10.68 38.07 -8.23
C GLU A 426 -10.80 36.55 -8.46
N ILE A 427 -9.71 35.82 -8.28
CA ILE A 427 -9.65 34.34 -8.34
C ILE A 427 -8.80 33.84 -7.17
N THR A 428 -9.34 32.91 -6.37
CA THR A 428 -8.56 32.18 -5.36
C THR A 428 -8.21 30.78 -5.88
N LYS A 429 -6.92 30.43 -5.86
CA LYS A 429 -6.39 29.09 -6.14
C LYS A 429 -5.88 28.44 -4.87
N LYS A 430 -6.26 27.17 -4.64
CA LYS A 430 -5.53 26.29 -3.72
C LYS A 430 -4.35 25.69 -4.46
N ILE A 431 -3.17 25.73 -3.84
CA ILE A 431 -1.91 25.22 -4.40
C ILE A 431 -1.51 24.00 -3.55
N PRO A 432 -1.50 22.77 -4.12
CA PRO A 432 -1.00 21.59 -3.43
C PRO A 432 0.50 21.68 -3.17
N ALA A 433 0.96 20.92 -2.17
CA ALA A 433 2.35 20.90 -1.76
C ALA A 433 2.77 19.52 -1.26
N ILE A 434 4.06 19.24 -1.35
CA ILE A 434 4.72 18.16 -0.61
C ILE A 434 5.39 18.75 0.63
N ASN A 435 5.12 18.19 1.80
CA ASN A 435 5.90 18.42 3.01
C ASN A 435 6.99 17.34 3.06
N ILE A 436 8.22 17.72 2.73
CA ILE A 436 9.39 16.85 2.83
C ILE A 436 9.86 16.85 4.29
N VAL A 437 9.85 15.68 4.92
CA VAL A 437 10.27 15.46 6.30
C VAL A 437 11.39 14.43 6.30
N LEU A 438 12.61 14.85 6.61
CA LEU A 438 13.81 13.99 6.56
C LEU A 438 14.22 13.54 7.96
N ARG A 439 14.61 12.27 8.10
CA ARG A 439 15.02 11.66 9.38
C ARG A 439 16.32 10.88 9.26
N ASN A 440 17.13 10.85 10.32
CA ASN A 440 18.25 9.91 10.45
C ASN A 440 17.75 8.52 10.90
N GLY A 441 18.64 7.52 11.03
CA GLY A 441 18.27 6.17 11.47
C GLY A 441 17.77 6.06 12.93
N ASP A 442 17.90 7.11 13.75
CA ASP A 442 17.25 7.24 15.06
C ASP A 442 15.80 7.75 14.96
N GLY A 443 15.35 8.16 13.77
CA GLY A 443 14.06 8.80 13.53
C GLY A 443 14.01 10.30 13.86
N GLU A 444 15.14 10.90 14.27
CA GLU A 444 15.25 12.33 14.57
C GLU A 444 15.21 13.18 13.30
N LEU A 445 14.65 14.39 13.41
CA LEU A 445 14.44 15.30 12.27
C LEU A 445 15.75 15.94 11.78
N VAL A 446 16.11 15.73 10.51
CA VAL A 446 17.30 16.32 9.89
C VAL A 446 17.00 17.75 9.42
N LYS A 447 17.65 18.72 10.07
CA LYS A 447 17.42 20.17 9.90
C LYS A 447 18.44 20.80 8.97
N ASN A 448 18.05 21.85 8.23
CA ASN A 448 18.92 22.57 7.30
C ASN A 448 19.58 21.69 6.21
N HIS A 449 18.95 20.55 5.90
CA HIS A 449 19.49 19.51 4.99
C HIS A 449 19.01 19.69 3.56
N LYS A 450 19.89 19.50 2.59
CA LYS A 450 19.61 19.82 1.18
C LYS A 450 19.07 18.62 0.39
N PHE A 451 18.14 18.90 -0.50
CA PHE A 451 17.59 17.91 -1.42
C PHE A 451 17.16 18.53 -2.75
N SER A 452 16.89 17.65 -3.71
CA SER A 452 16.41 17.95 -5.05
C SER A 452 15.10 17.22 -5.31
N LEU A 453 14.20 17.85 -6.09
CA LEU A 453 13.00 17.19 -6.61
C LEU A 453 13.00 17.26 -8.14
N TYR A 454 12.53 16.18 -8.76
CA TYR A 454 12.39 16.03 -10.21
C TYR A 454 11.00 15.49 -10.55
N THR A 455 10.45 15.79 -11.73
CA THR A 455 9.33 14.99 -12.27
C THR A 455 9.85 13.65 -12.78
N GLN A 456 9.09 12.57 -12.60
CA GLN A 456 9.49 11.23 -13.04
C GLN A 456 9.14 11.01 -14.51
N LYS A 457 10.10 10.46 -15.27
CA LYS A 457 9.86 9.81 -16.56
C LYS A 457 10.05 8.30 -16.45
N TYR A 458 9.74 7.60 -17.54
CA TYR A 458 10.11 6.21 -17.76
C TYR A 458 11.00 6.10 -19.00
N ASP A 459 11.92 5.14 -19.01
CA ASP A 459 12.71 4.80 -20.20
C ASP A 459 11.93 3.92 -21.21
N ALA A 460 12.60 3.48 -22.27
CA ALA A 460 11.99 2.64 -23.32
C ALA A 460 11.59 1.23 -22.84
N ASP A 461 12.18 0.76 -21.74
CA ASP A 461 11.89 -0.53 -21.09
C ASP A 461 10.91 -0.34 -19.89
N ASN A 462 10.35 0.87 -19.74
CA ASN A 462 9.40 1.29 -18.72
C ASN A 462 9.95 1.32 -17.28
N ASN A 463 11.27 1.46 -17.09
CA ASN A 463 11.87 1.72 -15.77
C ASN A 463 11.76 3.21 -15.40
N PRO A 464 11.54 3.58 -14.12
CA PRO A 464 11.50 4.98 -13.70
C PRO A 464 12.90 5.62 -13.74
N ILE A 465 13.00 6.82 -14.33
CA ILE A 465 14.26 7.54 -14.51
C ILE A 465 14.21 9.00 -14.03
N LYS A 466 15.38 9.57 -13.77
CA LYS A 466 15.62 10.91 -13.22
C LYS A 466 16.55 11.70 -14.14
N GLU A 467 15.99 12.46 -15.08
CA GLU A 467 16.77 13.29 -16.01
C GLU A 467 17.05 14.70 -15.47
N LYS A 468 18.01 15.42 -16.05
CA LYS A 468 18.37 16.78 -15.62
C LYS A 468 17.32 17.81 -16.03
N GLU A 469 16.69 17.55 -17.16
CA GLU A 469 15.68 18.37 -17.83
C GLU A 469 14.36 18.40 -17.01
N ASP A 470 14.16 17.40 -16.15
CA ASP A 470 13.02 17.24 -15.24
C ASP A 470 13.27 17.83 -13.84
N LEU A 471 14.34 18.61 -13.63
CA LEU A 471 14.65 19.20 -12.33
C LEU A 471 13.64 20.31 -11.95
N VAL A 472 12.92 20.13 -10.84
CA VAL A 472 12.08 21.18 -10.22
C VAL A 472 13.00 22.21 -9.56
N SER A 473 13.87 21.75 -8.64
CA SER A 473 15.03 22.48 -8.13
C SER A 473 15.96 21.53 -7.37
N SER A 474 17.24 21.90 -7.27
CA SER A 474 18.27 21.25 -6.44
C SER A 474 18.72 22.10 -5.24
N SER A 475 17.94 23.13 -4.89
CA SER A 475 18.23 24.08 -3.81
C SER A 475 17.27 23.99 -2.62
N PHE A 476 16.39 23.00 -2.58
CA PHE A 476 15.48 22.83 -1.44
C PHE A 476 16.25 22.43 -0.19
N THR A 477 15.80 22.91 0.98
CA THR A 477 16.48 22.73 2.26
C THR A 477 15.43 22.56 3.36
N THR A 478 15.56 21.57 4.25
CA THR A 478 14.67 21.44 5.43
C THR A 478 14.84 22.61 6.39
N SER A 479 13.77 23.06 7.03
CA SER A 479 13.81 24.16 8.00
C SER A 479 14.47 23.76 9.34
N GLU A 480 14.58 24.71 10.27
CA GLU A 480 14.93 24.42 11.67
C GLU A 480 13.88 23.57 12.39
N GLU A 481 12.69 23.39 11.82
CA GLU A 481 11.65 22.46 12.28
C GLU A 481 11.79 21.07 11.62
N GLY A 482 12.74 20.88 10.69
CA GLY A 482 13.00 19.61 9.99
C GLY A 482 12.08 19.34 8.79
N ILE A 483 11.23 20.30 8.43
CA ILE A 483 10.22 20.19 7.36
C ILE A 483 10.53 21.19 6.24
N ALA A 484 10.33 20.79 4.98
CA ALA A 484 10.28 21.70 3.83
C ALA A 484 8.99 21.50 3.03
N THR A 485 8.11 22.50 3.03
CA THR A 485 6.93 22.55 2.15
C THR A 485 7.35 23.06 0.77
N VAL A 486 7.10 22.28 -0.30
CA VAL A 486 7.39 22.65 -1.70
C VAL A 486 6.10 22.59 -2.52
N TYR A 487 5.83 23.64 -3.30
CA TYR A 487 4.59 23.75 -4.08
C TYR A 487 4.79 23.27 -5.52
N ILE A 488 4.11 22.18 -5.90
CA ILE A 488 4.28 21.49 -7.18
C ILE A 488 2.95 20.93 -7.70
N SER A 489 2.87 20.67 -9.00
CA SER A 489 1.65 20.22 -9.66
C SER A 489 1.30 18.74 -9.41
N PRO A 490 0.01 18.41 -9.22
CA PRO A 490 -0.53 17.07 -9.35
C PRO A 490 -0.63 16.69 -10.83
N TYR A 491 -1.11 15.47 -11.13
CA TYR A 491 -1.34 15.03 -12.49
C TYR A 491 -2.31 15.97 -13.23
N GLN A 492 -1.94 16.39 -14.44
CA GLN A 492 -2.71 17.30 -15.29
C GLN A 492 -3.13 16.59 -16.58
N PRO A 493 -4.44 16.37 -16.84
CA PRO A 493 -4.90 15.69 -18.05
C PRO A 493 -4.70 16.49 -19.33
N TYR A 494 -4.45 17.81 -19.23
CA TYR A 494 -4.28 18.72 -20.36
C TYR A 494 -2.82 18.88 -20.83
N THR A 495 -1.83 18.33 -20.11
CA THR A 495 -0.40 18.49 -20.45
C THR A 495 0.26 17.14 -20.75
N GLN A 496 0.41 16.85 -22.04
CA GLN A 496 0.92 15.57 -22.55
C GLN A 496 2.31 15.25 -21.97
N GLY A 497 2.42 14.09 -21.30
CA GLY A 497 3.67 13.62 -20.69
C GLY A 497 4.04 14.22 -19.32
N LYS A 498 3.21 15.10 -18.73
CA LYS A 498 3.44 15.62 -17.36
C LYS A 498 2.72 14.80 -16.31
N TYR A 499 3.41 13.77 -15.82
CA TYR A 499 2.94 12.94 -14.72
C TYR A 499 3.08 13.68 -13.38
N GLY A 500 2.07 13.60 -12.53
CA GLY A 500 2.08 14.16 -11.16
C GLY A 500 2.91 13.34 -10.18
N THR A 501 4.00 12.74 -10.67
CA THR A 501 4.83 11.75 -10.00
C THR A 501 6.25 12.28 -9.98
N TYR A 502 6.89 12.25 -8.82
CA TYR A 502 8.16 12.92 -8.57
C TYR A 502 9.22 11.94 -8.08
N VAL A 503 10.48 12.33 -8.27
CA VAL A 503 11.66 11.65 -7.75
C VAL A 503 12.31 12.57 -6.72
N PHE A 504 12.44 12.09 -5.49
CA PHE A 504 13.24 12.72 -4.45
C PHE A 504 14.71 12.32 -4.63
N SER A 505 15.63 13.25 -4.37
CA SER A 505 17.05 12.91 -4.31
C SER A 505 17.81 13.80 -3.34
N SER A 506 18.62 13.20 -2.47
CA SER A 506 19.44 13.91 -1.48
C SER A 506 20.80 13.21 -1.32
N LYS A 507 21.73 13.88 -0.65
CA LYS A 507 23.07 13.35 -0.32
C LYS A 507 23.21 13.22 1.19
N GLY A 508 23.67 12.05 1.63
CA GLY A 508 23.98 11.81 3.04
C GLY A 508 25.39 12.20 3.48
N GLU A 509 25.72 11.98 4.75
CA GLU A 509 26.99 12.35 5.38
C GLU A 509 28.26 11.76 4.74
N MET A 510 28.12 10.74 3.90
CA MET A 510 29.22 10.10 3.16
C MET A 510 29.12 10.30 1.64
N ASP A 511 28.47 11.38 1.19
CA ASP A 511 28.24 11.71 -0.23
C ASP A 511 27.41 10.66 -0.99
N GLY A 512 26.79 9.70 -0.29
CA GLY A 512 25.89 8.69 -0.86
C GLY A 512 24.62 9.32 -1.41
N ASP A 513 24.26 8.99 -2.65
CA ASP A 513 23.10 9.52 -3.35
C ASP A 513 21.84 8.72 -3.01
N PHE A 514 21.03 9.22 -2.09
CA PHE A 514 19.69 8.71 -1.82
C PHE A 514 18.73 9.17 -2.91
N ILE A 515 17.90 8.25 -3.41
CA ILE A 515 16.93 8.49 -4.48
C ILE A 515 15.67 7.68 -4.17
N GLU A 516 14.50 8.33 -4.17
CA GLU A 516 13.21 7.67 -3.95
C GLU A 516 12.26 8.06 -5.09
N TYR A 517 11.56 7.07 -5.66
CA TYR A 517 10.78 7.20 -6.89
C TYR A 517 9.27 7.07 -6.61
N GLY A 518 8.43 7.43 -7.58
CA GLY A 518 7.00 7.16 -7.53
C GLY A 518 6.17 8.09 -6.65
N ILE A 519 6.71 9.24 -6.22
CA ILE A 519 6.07 10.14 -5.26
C ILE A 519 4.91 10.89 -5.93
N GLN A 520 3.67 10.45 -5.72
CA GLN A 520 2.47 11.01 -6.37
C GLN A 520 1.86 12.17 -5.58
N ILE A 521 1.67 13.32 -6.24
CA ILE A 521 1.05 14.51 -5.63
C ILE A 521 -0.47 14.45 -5.77
N ALA A 522 -1.17 14.43 -4.62
CA ALA A 522 -2.63 14.46 -4.56
C ALA A 522 -3.19 15.80 -5.07
N SER A 523 -4.23 15.75 -5.90
CA SER A 523 -4.82 16.96 -6.50
C SER A 523 -5.57 17.89 -5.54
N TYR A 524 -5.84 17.43 -4.31
CA TYR A 524 -6.76 18.07 -3.36
C TYR A 524 -6.22 18.11 -1.92
N GLY A 525 -4.90 18.08 -1.73
CA GLY A 525 -4.28 18.16 -0.41
C GLY A 525 -2.82 18.59 -0.44
N ASN A 526 -2.23 18.66 0.76
CA ASN A 526 -0.79 18.50 0.92
C ASN A 526 -0.51 17.00 1.13
N ILE A 527 0.66 16.52 0.72
CA ILE A 527 1.14 15.17 1.10
C ILE A 527 2.36 15.27 2.02
N ASP A 528 2.46 14.37 3.01
CA ASP A 528 3.59 14.31 3.93
C ASP A 528 4.55 13.19 3.53
N PHE A 529 5.63 13.54 2.85
CA PHE A 529 6.69 12.62 2.47
C PHE A 529 7.72 12.54 3.60
N ASN A 530 7.58 11.52 4.45
CA ASN A 530 8.57 11.17 5.46
C ASN A 530 9.59 10.22 4.83
N TYR A 531 10.88 10.57 4.87
CA TYR A 531 11.97 9.73 4.41
C TYR A 531 13.00 9.55 5.54
N ILE A 532 13.30 8.30 5.86
CA ILE A 532 14.37 7.94 6.80
C ILE A 532 15.61 7.63 5.98
N PHE A 533 16.74 8.27 6.27
CA PHE A 533 18.03 7.88 5.68
C PHE A 533 18.49 6.57 6.30
N SER A 534 18.87 5.61 5.44
CA SER A 534 19.49 4.36 5.88
C SER A 534 20.87 4.60 6.49
N ASP A 535 21.16 3.90 7.58
CA ASP A 535 22.47 3.93 8.22
C ASP A 535 22.90 2.55 8.76
N ALA A 536 24.17 2.46 9.15
CA ALA A 536 24.81 1.24 9.62
C ALA A 536 25.64 1.51 10.89
N ILE A 537 25.40 0.70 11.92
CA ILE A 537 26.23 0.59 13.12
C ILE A 537 27.11 -0.66 13.01
N ILE A 538 28.40 -0.47 12.77
CA ILE A 538 29.39 -1.54 12.69
C ILE A 538 30.14 -1.64 14.02
N LYS A 539 29.92 -2.73 14.77
CA LYS A 539 30.49 -2.94 16.10
C LYS A 539 31.72 -3.84 16.03
N LEU A 540 32.92 -3.27 16.22
CA LEU A 540 34.18 -4.00 16.24
C LEU A 540 34.48 -4.52 17.65
N ARG A 541 34.31 -5.84 17.82
CA ARG A 541 34.63 -6.56 19.06
C ARG A 541 35.78 -7.54 18.84
N ASP A 542 36.47 -7.96 19.91
CA ASP A 542 37.30 -9.18 19.87
C ASP A 542 36.49 -10.44 20.29
N PRO A 543 37.05 -11.65 20.18
CA PRO A 543 36.37 -12.88 20.56
C PRO A 543 36.02 -13.04 22.05
N ASN A 544 36.41 -12.09 22.91
CA ASN A 544 35.95 -11.99 24.31
C ASN A 544 34.85 -10.92 24.47
N ASN A 545 34.26 -10.48 23.35
CA ASN A 545 33.28 -9.41 23.21
C ASN A 545 33.75 -8.01 23.67
N LEU A 546 35.06 -7.76 23.74
CA LEU A 546 35.58 -6.46 24.19
C LEU A 546 35.65 -5.44 23.03
N PRO A 547 35.29 -4.16 23.26
CA PRO A 547 35.39 -3.09 22.27
C PRO A 547 36.82 -2.91 21.73
N LYS A 548 36.93 -2.42 20.49
CA LYS A 548 38.19 -1.98 19.87
C LYS A 548 38.06 -0.56 19.33
N ALA A 549 38.29 0.41 20.19
CA ALA A 549 38.34 1.83 19.87
C ALA A 549 39.54 2.22 18.99
N GLU A 550 39.43 3.35 18.29
CA GLU A 550 40.48 3.99 17.48
C GLU A 550 41.01 3.15 16.28
N VAL A 551 40.32 2.06 15.93
CA VAL A 551 40.67 1.21 14.78
C VAL A 551 40.04 1.78 13.52
N SER A 552 40.82 1.88 12.45
CA SER A 552 40.31 2.30 11.13
C SER A 552 39.60 1.14 10.45
N LEU A 553 38.33 1.36 10.11
CA LEU A 553 37.53 0.56 9.18
C LEU A 553 37.51 1.26 7.82
N ASP A 554 37.68 0.50 6.75
CA ASP A 554 37.49 0.98 5.38
C ASP A 554 36.20 0.38 4.81
N VAL A 555 35.29 1.23 4.31
CA VAL A 555 34.00 0.82 3.73
C VAL A 555 34.10 0.80 2.21
N TYR A 556 33.68 -0.29 1.58
CA TYR A 556 33.68 -0.50 0.13
C TYR A 556 32.30 -0.96 -0.35
N ASP A 557 31.92 -0.55 -1.57
CA ASP A 557 30.86 -1.22 -2.32
C ASP A 557 31.24 -2.71 -2.53
N GLN A 558 30.31 -3.66 -2.38
CA GLN A 558 30.57 -5.07 -2.67
C GLN A 558 30.12 -5.43 -4.09
N GLY A 559 31.09 -5.70 -4.97
CA GLY A 559 30.85 -6.22 -6.31
C GLY A 559 30.97 -7.74 -6.39
N LYS A 560 30.85 -8.26 -7.62
CA LYS A 560 31.20 -9.64 -7.98
C LYS A 560 32.40 -9.65 -8.93
N ASP A 561 33.25 -10.66 -8.83
CA ASP A 561 34.31 -10.92 -9.81
C ASP A 561 33.77 -11.63 -11.07
N LEU A 562 34.63 -11.81 -12.07
CA LEU A 562 34.31 -12.52 -13.33
C LEU A 562 33.96 -14.02 -13.16
N ARG A 563 33.85 -14.52 -11.92
CA ARG A 563 33.51 -15.89 -11.55
C ARG A 563 32.34 -15.95 -10.55
N GLY A 564 31.74 -14.82 -10.19
CA GLY A 564 30.62 -14.72 -9.24
C GLY A 564 31.03 -14.69 -7.76
N GLY A 565 32.33 -14.63 -7.43
CA GLY A 565 32.82 -14.44 -6.07
C GLY A 565 32.69 -12.99 -5.60
N ASN A 566 32.60 -12.75 -4.29
CA ASN A 566 32.57 -11.39 -3.74
C ASN A 566 33.89 -10.65 -4.01
N ALA A 567 33.79 -9.38 -4.40
CA ALA A 567 34.93 -8.52 -4.75
C ALA A 567 34.77 -7.12 -4.14
N LEU A 568 35.89 -6.48 -3.80
CA LEU A 568 35.88 -5.06 -3.39
C LEU A 568 35.63 -4.19 -4.62
N GLY A 569 34.57 -3.38 -4.56
CA GLY A 569 34.24 -2.36 -5.54
C GLY A 569 34.98 -1.04 -5.26
N LYS A 570 34.26 0.08 -5.41
CA LYS A 570 34.79 1.40 -5.07
C LYS A 570 34.90 1.54 -3.55
N LYS A 571 36.00 2.14 -3.08
CA LYS A 571 36.15 2.58 -1.68
C LYS A 571 35.28 3.81 -1.44
N ILE A 572 34.46 3.76 -0.40
CA ILE A 572 33.54 4.84 -0.02
C ILE A 572 34.25 5.81 0.94
N LYS A 573 34.65 5.32 2.13
CA LYS A 573 35.28 6.16 3.17
C LYS A 573 36.19 5.31 4.07
N SER A 574 37.03 6.00 4.85
CA SER A 574 37.77 5.44 5.99
C SER A 574 37.24 6.09 7.25
N ILE A 575 36.88 5.29 8.26
CA ILE A 575 36.21 5.75 9.48
C ILE A 575 36.86 5.05 10.68
N LYS A 576 36.96 5.72 11.83
CA LYS A 576 37.49 5.14 13.07
C LYS A 576 36.37 4.71 14.01
N THR A 577 36.57 3.59 14.69
CA THR A 577 35.72 3.19 15.81
C THR A 577 35.84 4.14 17.00
N ASP A 578 34.71 4.43 17.63
CA ASP A 578 34.58 5.24 18.85
C ASP A 578 35.11 4.51 20.10
N GLU A 579 34.92 5.09 21.30
CA GLU A 579 35.32 4.46 22.57
C GLU A 579 34.57 3.13 22.86
N ASN A 580 33.36 2.97 22.33
CA ASN A 580 32.56 1.74 22.40
C ASN A 580 32.97 0.71 21.33
N GLY A 581 33.92 1.01 20.45
CA GLY A 581 34.36 0.13 19.37
C GLY A 581 33.43 0.15 18.15
N GLU A 582 32.61 1.18 17.98
CA GLU A 582 31.53 1.26 17.00
C GLU A 582 31.79 2.32 15.93
N VAL A 583 31.30 2.08 14.72
CA VAL A 583 31.27 3.05 13.62
C VAL A 583 29.84 3.19 13.15
N HIS A 584 29.31 4.40 13.23
CA HIS A 584 27.97 4.77 12.79
C HIS A 584 28.13 5.54 11.47
N PHE A 585 27.40 5.18 10.41
CA PHE A 585 27.43 5.92 9.14
C PHE A 585 26.17 5.79 8.29
N GLU A 586 25.76 6.90 7.69
CA GLU A 586 24.63 7.02 6.77
C GLU A 586 25.04 6.72 5.32
N TYR A 587 24.35 5.79 4.64
CA TYR A 587 24.58 5.45 3.23
C TYR A 587 23.37 4.73 2.60
N PRO A 588 23.12 4.84 1.27
CA PRO A 588 22.01 4.16 0.60
C PRO A 588 21.97 2.64 0.75
N GLU A 589 20.85 2.04 0.33
CA GLU A 589 20.71 0.58 0.32
C GLU A 589 21.70 -0.11 -0.62
N GLY A 590 22.12 -1.32 -0.25
CA GLY A 590 23.09 -2.09 -1.02
C GLY A 590 23.87 -3.10 -0.19
N LYS A 591 24.88 -3.71 -0.83
CA LYS A 591 25.80 -4.66 -0.19
C LYS A 591 27.20 -4.06 -0.12
N TYR A 592 27.81 -4.14 1.06
CA TYR A 592 29.07 -3.49 1.39
C TYR A 592 30.05 -4.47 2.04
N ALA A 593 31.33 -4.18 1.86
CA ALA A 593 32.44 -4.88 2.51
C ALA A 593 33.13 -3.94 3.50
N ILE A 594 33.32 -4.40 4.74
CA ILE A 594 34.10 -3.68 5.75
C ILE A 594 35.50 -4.31 5.81
N VAL A 595 36.53 -3.50 5.61
CA VAL A 595 37.92 -3.94 5.62
C VAL A 595 38.64 -3.41 6.85
N VAL A 596 39.32 -4.29 7.58
CA VAL A 596 40.08 -3.97 8.79
C VAL A 596 41.52 -4.44 8.59
N GLN A 597 42.50 -3.58 8.87
CA GLN A 597 43.90 -4.00 8.78
C GLN A 597 44.28 -4.89 9.98
N ASP A 598 44.91 -6.03 9.68
CA ASP A 598 45.40 -6.96 10.69
C ASP A 598 46.72 -6.48 11.34
N GLY A 599 47.19 -7.19 12.37
CA GLY A 599 48.38 -6.80 13.13
C GLY A 599 49.71 -6.87 12.36
N ILE A 600 49.70 -7.31 11.10
CA ILE A 600 50.83 -7.26 10.16
C ILE A 600 50.49 -6.47 8.88
N LYS A 601 49.37 -5.72 8.88
CA LYS A 601 48.87 -4.85 7.80
C LYS A 601 48.41 -5.57 6.53
N ASN A 602 47.88 -6.78 6.64
CA ASN A 602 47.01 -7.30 5.58
C ASN A 602 45.57 -6.83 5.78
N ASP A 603 44.83 -6.73 4.70
CA ASP A 603 43.39 -6.50 4.73
C ASP A 603 42.65 -7.77 5.19
N ASN A 604 41.84 -7.64 6.24
CA ASN A 604 40.86 -8.63 6.70
C ASN A 604 39.47 -8.13 6.31
N ILE A 605 38.79 -8.86 5.41
CA ILE A 605 37.56 -8.40 4.75
C ILE A 605 36.34 -9.10 5.36
N PHE A 606 35.37 -8.30 5.82
CA PHE A 606 34.06 -8.74 6.28
C PHE A 606 33.03 -8.39 5.21
N TRP A 607 32.64 -9.41 4.45
CA TRP A 607 31.66 -9.32 3.35
C TRP A 607 30.21 -9.19 3.86
N ASP A 608 29.31 -8.95 2.92
CA ASP A 608 27.86 -9.10 3.03
C ASP A 608 27.28 -8.24 4.17
N THR A 609 27.72 -6.98 4.24
CA THR A 609 27.11 -5.94 5.09
C THR A 609 25.99 -5.30 4.29
N VAL A 610 24.77 -5.74 4.53
CA VAL A 610 23.58 -5.28 3.79
C VAL A 610 22.98 -4.08 4.50
N ILE A 611 22.84 -2.95 3.80
CA ILE A 611 22.05 -1.81 4.23
C ILE A 611 20.71 -1.88 3.48
N LYS A 612 19.60 -1.74 4.20
CA LYS A 612 18.22 -1.78 3.66
C LYS A 612 17.68 -0.34 3.50
N ASN A 613 16.82 -0.07 2.52
CA ASN A 613 16.23 1.28 2.35
C ASN A 613 15.41 1.68 3.59
N GLN A 614 15.57 2.93 4.02
CA GLN A 614 14.86 3.55 5.14
C GLN A 614 14.96 2.83 6.50
N GLN A 615 16.06 2.09 6.74
CA GLN A 615 16.30 1.34 7.97
C GLN A 615 17.75 1.52 8.48
N ARG A 616 17.89 1.53 9.81
CA ARG A 616 19.17 1.31 10.50
C ARG A 616 19.48 -0.18 10.55
N ILE A 617 20.72 -0.55 10.24
CA ILE A 617 21.23 -1.91 10.46
C ILE A 617 22.33 -1.92 11.52
N GLU A 618 22.39 -2.97 12.34
CA GLU A 618 23.50 -3.22 13.25
C GLU A 618 24.25 -4.48 12.80
N LYS A 619 25.58 -4.43 12.75
CA LYS A 619 26.41 -5.60 12.43
C LYS A 619 27.66 -5.64 13.29
N GLN A 620 27.78 -6.69 14.10
CA GLN A 620 29.04 -6.99 14.78
C GLN A 620 30.04 -7.61 13.80
N ILE A 621 31.28 -7.11 13.83
CA ILE A 621 32.43 -7.75 13.17
C ILE A 621 33.49 -8.10 14.22
N THR A 622 34.04 -9.31 14.12
CA THR A 622 34.94 -9.87 15.12
C THR A 622 36.16 -10.50 14.46
N PRO A 623 37.30 -9.80 14.35
CA PRO A 623 38.57 -10.40 13.98
C PRO A 623 38.98 -11.51 14.96
N ASN A 624 39.86 -12.42 14.54
CA ASN A 624 40.41 -13.42 15.46
C ASN A 624 41.39 -12.81 16.46
N LEU A 625 41.66 -13.54 17.54
CA LEU A 625 42.68 -13.18 18.52
C LEU A 625 43.60 -14.38 18.77
N THR A 626 44.73 -14.43 18.06
CA THR A 626 45.75 -15.45 18.30
C THR A 626 46.61 -15.04 19.49
N ARG A 627 46.53 -15.80 20.59
CA ARG A 627 47.39 -15.61 21.78
C ARG A 627 48.52 -16.65 21.77
N VAL A 628 49.77 -16.21 21.63
CA VAL A 628 50.94 -17.10 21.60
C VAL A 628 51.69 -17.07 22.93
N LYS A 629 51.80 -18.22 23.57
CA LYS A 629 52.62 -18.49 24.77
C LYS A 629 53.85 -19.29 24.37
N VAL A 630 54.99 -19.00 24.99
CA VAL A 630 56.24 -19.72 24.75
C VAL A 630 56.75 -20.29 26.07
N PHE A 631 57.07 -21.58 26.08
CA PHE A 631 57.50 -22.32 27.27
C PHE A 631 58.92 -22.85 27.07
N ASN A 632 59.80 -22.61 28.03
CA ASN A 632 61.15 -23.16 28.01
C ASN A 632 61.17 -24.66 28.38
N GLN A 633 62.37 -25.26 28.38
CA GLN A 633 62.58 -26.70 28.63
C GLN A 633 62.10 -27.17 30.02
N ASN A 634 61.87 -26.25 30.96
CA ASN A 634 61.33 -26.53 32.30
C ASN A 634 59.81 -26.26 32.39
N ASN A 635 59.11 -26.12 31.25
CA ASN A 635 57.69 -25.77 31.14
C ASN A 635 57.31 -24.44 31.82
N LYS A 636 58.27 -23.52 32.01
CA LYS A 636 57.99 -22.15 32.49
C LYS A 636 57.79 -21.22 31.29
N LEU A 637 56.85 -20.28 31.40
CA LEU A 637 56.70 -19.18 30.43
C LEU A 637 58.03 -18.43 30.29
N GLU A 638 58.46 -18.23 29.05
CA GLU A 638 59.74 -17.61 28.72
C GLU A 638 59.52 -16.17 28.24
N THR A 639 60.02 -15.22 29.01
CA THR A 639 59.63 -13.80 28.93
C THR A 639 60.77 -12.88 28.55
N GLU A 640 62.02 -13.36 28.56
CA GLU A 640 63.18 -12.54 28.20
C GLU A 640 63.64 -12.78 26.76
N LYS A 641 63.86 -11.69 26.01
CA LYS A 641 64.59 -11.62 24.73
C LYS A 641 64.02 -12.43 23.54
N ILE A 642 62.94 -13.18 23.73
CA ILE A 642 62.25 -13.89 22.65
C ILE A 642 61.58 -12.91 21.67
N SER A 643 61.59 -13.27 20.38
CA SER A 643 60.81 -12.63 19.33
C SER A 643 60.21 -13.71 18.44
N ILE A 644 58.88 -13.70 18.29
CA ILE A 644 58.11 -14.70 17.57
C ILE A 644 57.95 -14.21 16.14
N SER A 645 58.63 -14.84 15.19
CA SER A 645 58.48 -14.57 13.77
C SER A 645 57.22 -15.22 13.23
N ILE A 646 56.40 -14.47 12.49
CA ILE A 646 55.19 -14.98 11.84
C ILE A 646 55.51 -15.17 10.36
N TYR A 647 55.20 -16.34 9.83
CA TYR A 647 55.30 -16.65 8.40
C TYR A 647 53.90 -16.95 7.87
N SER A 648 53.57 -16.45 6.68
CA SER A 648 52.47 -17.03 5.92
C SER A 648 52.87 -18.42 5.44
N MET A 649 51.88 -19.27 5.16
CA MET A 649 52.11 -20.60 4.62
C MET A 649 51.53 -20.70 3.21
N THR A 650 51.90 -21.77 2.50
CA THR A 650 51.32 -22.10 1.19
C THR A 650 50.91 -23.56 1.20
N GLU A 651 49.72 -23.85 0.70
CA GLU A 651 49.16 -25.19 0.57
C GLU A 651 49.70 -25.87 -0.70
N ASP A 652 49.98 -27.17 -0.63
CA ASP A 652 50.30 -27.99 -1.79
C ASP A 652 49.09 -28.78 -2.32
N GLU A 653 49.26 -29.46 -3.45
CA GLU A 653 48.23 -30.28 -4.12
C GLU A 653 47.65 -31.41 -3.24
N ASN A 654 48.24 -31.70 -2.08
CA ASN A 654 47.82 -32.74 -1.14
C ASN A 654 47.17 -32.15 0.13
N GLY A 655 46.95 -30.83 0.18
CA GLY A 655 46.41 -30.14 1.36
C GLY A 655 47.40 -30.01 2.51
N LEU A 656 48.72 -30.08 2.24
CA LEU A 656 49.76 -29.88 3.23
C LEU A 656 50.39 -28.49 3.09
N PHE A 657 50.54 -27.80 4.22
CA PHE A 657 51.07 -26.44 4.28
C PHE A 657 52.58 -26.44 4.49
N TYR A 658 53.31 -25.64 3.71
CA TYR A 658 54.74 -25.39 3.89
C TYR A 658 55.02 -23.91 4.18
N ILE A 659 56.20 -23.62 4.74
CA ILE A 659 56.59 -22.26 5.12
C ILE A 659 56.72 -21.33 3.90
N GLY A 660 56.02 -20.21 3.94
CA GLY A 660 56.03 -19.17 2.91
C GLY A 660 56.92 -17.98 3.30
N LYS A 661 56.42 -16.77 3.10
CA LYS A 661 57.17 -15.53 3.38
C LYS A 661 57.06 -15.17 4.87
N LYS A 662 58.14 -14.64 5.44
CA LYS A 662 58.08 -13.98 6.75
C LYS A 662 57.17 -12.75 6.63
N ALA A 663 56.07 -12.75 7.38
CA ALA A 663 54.99 -11.78 7.29
C ALA A 663 55.03 -10.77 8.46
N GLY A 664 55.59 -11.15 9.62
CA GLY A 664 55.74 -10.22 10.75
C GLY A 664 56.63 -10.73 11.87
N THR A 665 56.67 -10.00 12.99
CA THR A 665 57.31 -10.43 14.24
C THR A 665 56.65 -9.76 15.43
N ILE A 666 56.27 -10.55 16.43
CA ILE A 666 55.68 -10.09 17.71
C ILE A 666 56.61 -10.45 18.88
N LYS A 667 56.37 -9.84 20.05
CA LYS A 667 57.14 -10.10 21.28
C LYS A 667 56.18 -10.34 22.45
N PRO A 668 56.53 -11.20 23.42
CA PRO A 668 55.75 -11.37 24.65
C PRO A 668 55.61 -10.05 25.41
N ASN A 669 54.43 -9.86 26.01
CA ASN A 669 54.15 -8.82 26.98
C ASN A 669 54.70 -9.18 28.38
N ASN A 670 54.48 -8.31 29.36
CA ASN A 670 54.91 -8.49 30.75
C ASN A 670 54.26 -9.70 31.46
N LEU A 671 53.22 -10.30 30.87
CA LEU A 671 52.53 -11.52 31.35
C LEU A 671 53.00 -12.80 30.61
N GLY A 672 54.00 -12.68 29.72
CA GLY A 672 54.64 -13.82 29.06
C GLY A 672 53.92 -14.37 27.83
N TYR A 673 52.99 -13.62 27.24
CA TYR A 673 52.31 -14.00 26.01
C TYR A 673 52.28 -12.86 24.99
N SER A 674 52.13 -13.19 23.71
CA SER A 674 51.85 -12.21 22.65
C SER A 674 50.40 -12.37 22.19
N GLU A 675 49.76 -11.30 21.77
CA GLU A 675 48.43 -11.32 21.14
C GLU A 675 48.51 -10.64 19.77
N ILE A 676 47.82 -11.21 18.77
CA ILE A 676 47.70 -10.62 17.44
C ILE A 676 46.39 -11.04 16.77
N SER A 677 45.72 -10.09 16.12
CA SER A 677 44.69 -10.37 15.10
C SER A 677 45.37 -10.49 13.75
N LEU A 678 45.06 -11.55 13.00
CA LEU A 678 45.47 -11.75 11.61
C LEU A 678 44.22 -11.79 10.72
N ARG A 679 44.33 -11.69 9.40
CA ARG A 679 43.25 -12.15 8.52
C ARG A 679 43.09 -13.69 8.59
N PRO A 680 41.97 -14.29 8.15
CA PRO A 680 41.86 -15.75 7.99
C PRO A 680 42.82 -16.30 6.92
N ASP A 681 43.83 -17.05 7.32
CA ASP A 681 44.84 -17.69 6.45
C ASP A 681 45.63 -18.77 7.23
N ALA A 682 46.55 -19.46 6.58
CA ALA A 682 47.49 -20.38 7.23
C ALA A 682 48.77 -19.66 7.68
N TYR A 683 49.09 -19.74 8.97
CA TYR A 683 50.25 -19.09 9.59
C TYR A 683 51.11 -20.03 10.42
N LEU A 684 52.43 -19.82 10.37
CA LEU A 684 53.43 -20.51 11.18
C LEU A 684 54.13 -19.51 12.11
N PHE A 685 54.07 -19.78 13.42
CA PHE A 685 54.69 -18.96 14.46
C PHE A 685 55.99 -19.62 14.92
N VAL A 686 57.12 -18.92 14.77
CA VAL A 686 58.48 -19.45 14.98
C VAL A 686 59.25 -18.65 16.01
N VAL A 687 59.85 -19.34 16.97
CA VAL A 687 60.82 -18.83 17.95
C VAL A 687 62.17 -19.45 17.67
N GLN A 688 63.19 -18.62 17.43
CA GLN A 688 64.56 -19.09 17.35
C GLN A 688 65.19 -19.11 18.74
N TYR A 689 65.73 -20.27 19.15
CA TYR A 689 66.39 -20.47 20.44
C TYR A 689 67.56 -21.45 20.28
N ASP A 690 68.73 -21.13 20.82
CA ASP A 690 69.98 -21.89 20.67
C ASP A 690 70.25 -22.39 19.22
N LYS A 691 70.12 -21.48 18.25
CA LYS A 691 70.29 -21.72 16.80
C LYS A 691 69.34 -22.76 16.18
N LYS A 692 68.31 -23.20 16.90
CA LYS A 692 67.19 -24.01 16.40
C LYS A 692 65.94 -23.17 16.31
N ASP A 693 65.09 -23.49 15.36
CA ASP A 693 63.78 -22.87 15.21
C ASP A 693 62.72 -23.81 15.81
N TYR A 694 61.86 -23.27 16.68
CA TYR A 694 60.76 -23.99 17.32
C TYR A 694 59.44 -23.30 16.98
N GLY A 695 58.37 -24.03 16.72
CA GLY A 695 57.11 -23.38 16.39
C GLY A 695 55.92 -24.28 16.18
N GLN A 696 54.79 -23.64 15.90
CA GLN A 696 53.51 -24.30 15.65
C GLN A 696 52.74 -23.52 14.58
N ALA A 697 52.08 -24.27 13.69
CA ALA A 697 51.23 -23.72 12.65
C ALA A 697 49.75 -23.80 13.04
N LEU A 698 48.94 -22.84 12.58
CA LEU A 698 47.49 -22.81 12.73
C LEU A 698 46.83 -22.13 11.52
N TYR A 699 45.54 -22.42 11.33
CA TYR A 699 44.69 -21.69 10.39
C TYR A 699 43.85 -20.68 11.19
N THR A 700 43.91 -19.40 10.85
CA THR A 700 43.19 -18.35 11.58
C THR A 700 41.74 -18.24 11.13
N GLN A 701 40.83 -17.96 12.07
CA GLN A 701 39.40 -17.83 11.77
C GLN A 701 38.76 -16.72 12.61
N ASN A 702 38.22 -15.69 11.93
CA ASN A 702 37.47 -14.60 12.55
C ASN A 702 36.38 -15.13 13.51
N GLY A 703 36.12 -14.39 14.59
CA GLY A 703 35.23 -14.80 15.68
C GLY A 703 35.91 -15.61 16.80
N ILE A 704 37.12 -16.14 16.61
CA ILE A 704 37.72 -17.13 17.53
C ILE A 704 38.99 -16.59 18.22
N GLN A 705 39.11 -16.78 19.54
CA GLN A 705 40.39 -16.68 20.25
C GLN A 705 41.17 -18.00 20.14
N GLN A 706 42.39 -17.95 19.63
CA GLN A 706 43.21 -19.13 19.35
C GLN A 706 44.46 -19.10 20.22
N ASP A 707 44.46 -19.85 21.32
CA ASP A 707 45.59 -19.98 22.24
C ASP A 707 46.62 -21.01 21.71
N LEU A 708 47.80 -20.51 21.32
CA LEU A 708 48.93 -21.26 20.80
C LEU A 708 50.01 -21.42 21.89
N SER A 709 50.63 -22.61 22.01
CA SER A 709 51.65 -22.89 23.02
C SER A 709 52.86 -23.59 22.42
N ILE A 710 53.93 -22.83 22.19
CA ILE A 710 55.20 -23.33 21.64
C ILE A 710 56.11 -23.72 22.80
N TYR A 711 56.54 -24.99 22.86
CA TYR A 711 57.49 -25.48 23.86
C TYR A 711 58.87 -25.64 23.21
N LEU A 712 59.94 -25.18 23.87
CA LEU A 712 61.32 -25.24 23.36
C LEU A 712 61.93 -26.66 23.50
N ASN A 713 61.24 -27.65 22.94
CA ASN A 713 61.59 -29.07 22.96
C ASN A 713 61.43 -29.72 21.57
N LYS A 714 61.89 -30.97 21.44
CA LYS A 714 61.99 -31.70 20.16
C LYS A 714 60.66 -31.88 19.41
N ASN A 715 59.52 -31.81 20.07
CA ASN A 715 58.21 -31.98 19.42
C ASN A 715 57.77 -30.75 18.61
N TYR A 716 58.38 -29.59 18.87
CA TYR A 716 58.12 -28.32 18.20
C TYR A 716 59.31 -27.84 17.35
N GLU A 717 60.43 -28.55 17.35
CA GLU A 717 61.63 -28.21 16.57
C GLU A 717 61.34 -28.35 15.06
N ILE A 718 61.47 -27.24 14.33
CA ILE A 718 61.10 -27.16 12.92
C ILE A 718 62.24 -27.71 12.05
N SER A 719 61.92 -28.72 11.24
CA SER A 719 62.85 -29.31 10.28
C SER A 719 62.83 -28.57 8.94
N PHE A 720 63.96 -28.59 8.23
CA PHE A 720 64.05 -28.06 6.87
C PHE A 720 63.04 -28.75 5.95
N ASN A 721 62.29 -27.97 5.17
CA ASN A 721 61.17 -28.42 4.33
C ASN A 721 60.04 -29.18 5.09
N GLN A 722 59.87 -28.95 6.40
CA GLN A 722 58.74 -29.50 7.14
C GLN A 722 57.40 -29.02 6.57
N LYS A 723 56.49 -29.97 6.34
CA LYS A 723 55.10 -29.74 5.99
C LYS A 723 54.20 -29.94 7.20
N PHE A 724 53.10 -29.20 7.26
CA PHE A 724 52.14 -29.18 8.35
C PHE A 724 50.75 -29.53 7.80
N LYS A 725 50.03 -30.44 8.48
CA LYS A 725 48.62 -30.68 8.21
C LYS A 725 47.80 -29.78 9.12
N LEU A 726 47.06 -28.83 8.54
CA LEU A 726 46.16 -27.94 9.28
C LEU A 726 44.71 -28.39 9.12
N THR A 727 43.95 -28.35 10.21
CA THR A 727 42.49 -28.42 10.13
C THR A 727 41.99 -27.06 9.64
N LYS A 728 41.71 -26.95 8.34
CA LYS A 728 40.85 -25.87 7.85
C LYS A 728 39.49 -25.95 8.56
N PRO A 729 38.92 -24.83 9.02
CA PRO A 729 37.50 -24.77 9.32
C PRO A 729 36.72 -25.31 8.12
N GLN A 730 35.70 -26.14 8.36
CA GLN A 730 34.75 -26.46 7.30
C GLN A 730 33.95 -25.18 7.01
N ILE A 731 34.28 -24.49 5.93
CA ILE A 731 33.41 -23.44 5.41
C ILE A 731 32.13 -24.14 4.98
N SER A 732 31.03 -23.91 5.69
CA SER A 732 29.74 -24.53 5.40
C SER A 732 29.09 -23.83 4.21
N THR A 733 29.74 -23.89 3.04
CA THR A 733 29.25 -23.35 1.76
C THR A 733 28.02 -24.08 1.22
N THR A 734 27.48 -25.03 1.98
CA THR A 734 26.10 -25.45 1.84
C THR A 734 25.49 -25.47 3.23
N SER A 735 24.66 -24.48 3.55
CA SER A 735 23.91 -24.55 4.80
C SER A 735 23.06 -25.82 4.78
N THR A 736 23.26 -26.63 5.82
CA THR A 736 22.47 -27.83 6.07
C THR A 736 20.99 -27.48 6.15
N LEU A 737 20.69 -26.28 6.64
CA LEU A 737 19.37 -25.68 6.66
C LEU A 737 18.83 -25.35 5.26
N GLY A 738 19.54 -24.59 4.42
CA GLY A 738 19.07 -24.26 3.07
C GLY A 738 18.81 -25.52 2.21
N LYS A 739 19.68 -26.53 2.31
CA LYS A 739 19.45 -27.86 1.70
C LYS A 739 18.27 -28.64 2.27
N ARG A 740 17.96 -28.47 3.56
CA ARG A 740 16.83 -29.10 4.28
C ARG A 740 15.50 -28.40 4.00
N LEU A 741 15.53 -27.10 3.72
CA LEU A 741 14.36 -26.24 3.54
C LEU A 741 14.11 -25.84 2.07
N LYS A 742 14.95 -26.26 1.13
CA LYS A 742 14.75 -25.99 -0.31
C LYS A 742 13.35 -26.41 -0.78
N GLY A 743 12.75 -25.58 -1.62
CA GLY A 743 11.37 -25.71 -2.07
C GLY A 743 10.32 -25.36 -1.04
N ARG A 744 10.69 -24.91 0.18
CA ARG A 744 9.73 -24.36 1.14
C ARG A 744 9.56 -22.85 0.98
N ILE A 745 8.37 -22.40 1.32
CA ILE A 745 8.10 -21.04 1.77
C ILE A 745 8.38 -20.98 3.27
N LEU A 746 9.06 -19.92 3.72
CA LEU A 746 9.39 -19.65 5.12
C LEU A 746 8.75 -18.33 5.53
N LEU A 747 8.38 -18.21 6.81
CA LEU A 747 7.82 -17.00 7.40
C LEU A 747 8.69 -16.55 8.57
N GLN A 748 9.19 -15.32 8.52
CA GLN A 748 10.07 -14.76 9.54
C GLN A 748 9.24 -14.33 10.75
N VAL A 749 9.25 -15.12 11.83
CA VAL A 749 8.31 -14.96 12.96
C VAL A 749 8.78 -14.01 14.07
N GLU A 750 9.99 -13.47 13.96
CA GLU A 750 10.61 -12.58 14.95
C GLU A 750 10.68 -11.10 14.48
N GLU A 751 10.17 -10.81 13.28
CA GLU A 751 10.13 -9.47 12.67
C GLU A 751 8.70 -9.13 12.20
N HIS A 752 8.51 -8.65 10.96
CA HIS A 752 7.24 -8.14 10.44
C HIS A 752 6.39 -9.20 9.73
N GLY A 753 6.80 -10.47 9.77
CA GLY A 753 6.14 -11.56 9.05
C GLY A 753 6.61 -11.69 7.60
N GLU A 754 7.87 -11.37 7.32
CA GLU A 754 8.47 -11.44 5.99
C GLU A 754 8.40 -12.87 5.41
N ALA A 755 7.93 -12.99 4.16
CA ALA A 755 7.81 -14.25 3.44
C ALA A 755 9.03 -14.49 2.52
N TRP A 756 9.58 -15.70 2.57
CA TRP A 756 10.79 -16.10 1.86
C TRP A 756 10.57 -17.42 1.12
N TYR A 757 11.16 -17.60 -0.06
CA TYR A 757 11.17 -18.90 -0.77
C TYR A 757 12.60 -19.40 -0.95
N VAL A 758 12.85 -20.68 -0.67
CA VAL A 758 14.18 -21.30 -0.84
C VAL A 758 14.23 -22.04 -2.18
N ASP A 759 15.02 -21.57 -3.15
CA ASP A 759 15.09 -22.20 -4.48
C ASP A 759 15.73 -23.60 -4.46
N LEU A 760 15.15 -24.54 -5.22
CA LEU A 760 15.59 -25.94 -5.29
C LEU A 760 16.97 -26.13 -5.95
N LYS A 761 17.40 -25.19 -6.80
CA LYS A 761 18.64 -25.29 -7.58
C LYS A 761 19.82 -24.73 -6.79
N SER A 762 19.69 -23.49 -6.31
CA SER A 762 20.72 -22.74 -5.58
C SER A 762 20.72 -23.05 -4.08
N ASN A 763 19.59 -23.47 -3.49
CA ASN A 763 19.36 -23.59 -2.05
C ASN A 763 19.40 -22.23 -1.30
N LYS A 764 19.27 -21.11 -2.02
CA LYS A 764 19.23 -19.75 -1.47
C LYS A 764 17.80 -19.31 -1.13
N ARG A 765 17.65 -18.47 -0.11
CA ARG A 765 16.39 -17.76 0.20
C ARG A 765 16.22 -16.56 -0.73
N TYR A 766 14.99 -16.25 -1.11
CA TYR A 766 14.62 -15.07 -1.89
C TYR A 766 13.45 -14.36 -1.20
N TYR A 767 13.57 -13.05 -0.96
CA TYR A 767 12.55 -12.26 -0.26
C TYR A 767 11.35 -11.94 -1.17
N MET A 768 10.15 -12.29 -0.74
CA MET A 768 8.92 -12.10 -1.49
C MET A 768 8.15 -10.86 -1.01
N LYS A 769 8.78 -9.68 -1.14
CA LYS A 769 8.37 -8.42 -0.49
C LYS A 769 6.94 -7.93 -0.78
N ASN A 770 6.38 -8.29 -1.94
CA ASN A 770 5.02 -7.93 -2.38
C ASN A 770 4.58 -8.80 -3.57
N GLY A 771 3.33 -8.66 -4.00
CA GLY A 771 2.76 -9.42 -5.13
C GLY A 771 3.50 -9.28 -6.47
N PHE A 772 4.16 -8.14 -6.74
CA PHE A 772 4.98 -7.97 -7.95
C PHE A 772 6.25 -8.82 -7.88
N THR A 773 6.96 -8.78 -6.74
CA THR A 773 8.12 -9.66 -6.53
C THR A 773 7.71 -11.14 -6.50
N ALA A 774 6.55 -11.48 -5.94
CA ALA A 774 5.99 -12.83 -6.03
C ALA A 774 5.77 -13.28 -7.48
N TYR A 775 5.22 -12.41 -8.33
CA TYR A 775 5.03 -12.69 -9.76
C TYR A 775 6.36 -12.91 -10.51
N GLU A 776 7.38 -12.08 -10.27
CA GLU A 776 8.70 -12.28 -10.85
C GLU A 776 9.39 -13.55 -10.30
N MET A 777 9.19 -13.91 -9.03
CA MET A 777 9.64 -15.18 -8.47
C MET A 777 8.95 -16.38 -9.14
N MET A 778 7.64 -16.29 -9.41
CA MET A 778 6.92 -17.31 -10.18
C MET A 778 7.47 -17.44 -11.60
N ARG A 779 7.85 -16.34 -12.26
CA ARG A 779 8.48 -16.36 -13.60
C ARG A 779 9.93 -16.90 -13.57
N LYS A 780 10.71 -16.56 -12.55
CA LYS A 780 12.15 -16.89 -12.42
C LYS A 780 12.40 -18.34 -11.96
N PHE A 781 11.58 -18.85 -11.05
CA PHE A 781 11.71 -20.21 -10.51
C PHE A 781 10.71 -21.21 -11.10
N GLY A 782 9.65 -20.75 -11.75
CA GLY A 782 8.58 -21.58 -12.30
C GLY A 782 9.04 -22.62 -13.31
N LEU A 783 8.72 -23.88 -13.04
CA LEU A 783 8.94 -24.99 -13.95
C LEU A 783 7.71 -25.17 -14.86
N GLY A 784 7.90 -24.98 -16.17
CA GLY A 784 6.83 -25.20 -17.15
C GLY A 784 6.34 -26.65 -17.16
N ILE A 785 5.04 -26.87 -16.97
CA ILE A 785 4.40 -28.18 -16.92
C ILE A 785 3.23 -28.31 -17.90
N THR A 786 3.08 -29.50 -18.48
CA THR A 786 1.98 -29.88 -19.37
C THR A 786 0.74 -30.30 -18.58
N ASN A 787 -0.47 -30.10 -19.12
CA ASN A 787 -1.73 -30.43 -18.44
C ASN A 787 -1.76 -31.92 -18.02
N ALA A 788 -1.37 -32.81 -18.94
CA ALA A 788 -1.30 -34.27 -18.70
C ALA A 788 -0.22 -34.74 -17.70
N ASN A 789 0.69 -33.86 -17.26
CA ASN A 789 1.58 -34.11 -16.12
C ASN A 789 1.07 -33.42 -14.85
N LEU A 790 0.48 -32.22 -14.97
CA LEU A 790 -0.14 -31.49 -13.87
C LEU A 790 -1.30 -32.27 -13.25
N GLU A 791 -2.15 -32.91 -14.06
CA GLU A 791 -3.27 -33.76 -13.64
C GLU A 791 -2.84 -34.95 -12.76
N LYS A 792 -1.58 -35.40 -12.88
CA LYS A 792 -1.00 -36.49 -12.08
C LYS A 792 -0.50 -36.02 -10.71
N ILE A 793 -0.64 -34.74 -10.39
CA ILE A 793 -0.32 -34.14 -9.10
C ILE A 793 -1.65 -33.80 -8.41
N PRO A 794 -1.92 -34.34 -7.20
CA PRO A 794 -3.18 -34.14 -6.50
C PRO A 794 -3.32 -32.69 -6.07
N VAL A 795 -4.57 -32.22 -6.02
CA VAL A 795 -4.89 -30.84 -5.65
C VAL A 795 -4.89 -30.64 -4.13
N GLY A 796 -4.36 -29.50 -3.72
CA GLY A 796 -4.44 -28.94 -2.39
C GLY A 796 -5.68 -28.07 -2.26
N LEU A 797 -6.64 -28.54 -1.47
CA LEU A 797 -7.69 -27.72 -0.88
C LEU A 797 -7.36 -27.53 0.60
N ASP A 798 -7.58 -26.32 1.11
CA ASP A 798 -7.44 -25.99 2.53
C ASP A 798 -8.55 -25.01 2.91
N ASP A 799 -9.34 -25.37 3.91
CA ASP A 799 -10.56 -24.67 4.29
C ASP A 799 -10.27 -23.25 4.87
N ARG A 800 -8.99 -22.90 5.05
CA ARG A 800 -8.52 -21.55 5.42
C ARG A 800 -8.52 -20.55 4.25
N PHE A 801 -8.48 -21.01 3.00
CA PHE A 801 -8.51 -20.15 1.82
C PHE A 801 -9.96 -19.70 1.52
N LYS A 802 -10.45 -18.66 2.22
CA LYS A 802 -11.81 -18.09 2.08
C LYS A 802 -12.03 -17.35 0.74
N GLU A 803 -12.00 -18.08 -0.35
CA GLU A 803 -12.27 -17.58 -1.70
C GLU A 803 -13.78 -17.45 -2.00
N LYS A 804 -14.15 -17.26 -3.27
CA LYS A 804 -15.54 -17.38 -3.74
C LYS A 804 -15.76 -18.81 -4.22
N ASP A 805 -16.83 -19.40 -3.74
CA ASP A 805 -17.44 -20.67 -4.11
C ASP A 805 -18.92 -20.30 -4.37
N THR A 806 -19.50 -20.81 -5.47
CA THR A 806 -20.78 -20.32 -6.02
C THR A 806 -21.94 -21.29 -5.84
N ASP A 807 -21.68 -22.56 -5.58
CA ASP A 807 -22.73 -23.54 -5.27
C ASP A 807 -22.60 -24.19 -3.87
N GLY A 808 -21.48 -23.97 -3.18
CA GLY A 808 -21.30 -24.25 -1.76
C GLY A 808 -20.76 -25.65 -1.44
N ASP A 809 -20.14 -26.31 -2.41
CA ASP A 809 -19.54 -27.65 -2.28
C ASP A 809 -18.22 -27.65 -1.45
N GLY A 810 -17.48 -26.54 -1.46
CA GLY A 810 -16.18 -26.38 -0.80
C GLY A 810 -14.99 -26.19 -1.74
N VAL A 811 -15.15 -26.29 -3.07
CA VAL A 811 -14.12 -25.87 -4.05
C VAL A 811 -14.37 -24.43 -4.50
N PRO A 812 -13.35 -23.54 -4.49
CA PRO A 812 -13.52 -22.18 -5.02
C PRO A 812 -13.72 -22.10 -6.55
N ASP A 813 -14.54 -21.16 -7.03
CA ASP A 813 -14.81 -20.80 -8.44
C ASP A 813 -13.57 -20.92 -9.34
N LYS A 814 -12.45 -20.40 -8.85
CA LYS A 814 -11.18 -20.28 -9.58
C LYS A 814 -10.37 -21.57 -9.56
N MET A 815 -10.48 -22.33 -8.47
CA MET A 815 -9.86 -23.63 -8.33
C MET A 815 -10.59 -24.67 -9.20
N GLU A 816 -11.92 -24.61 -9.24
CA GLU A 816 -12.80 -25.35 -10.15
C GLU A 816 -12.45 -25.08 -11.61
N GLU A 817 -12.43 -23.81 -12.03
CA GLU A 817 -12.03 -23.37 -13.37
C GLU A 817 -10.60 -23.83 -13.75
N ALA A 818 -9.75 -24.14 -12.76
CA ALA A 818 -8.38 -24.64 -12.93
C ALA A 818 -8.24 -26.18 -12.84
N VAL A 819 -9.28 -26.92 -12.40
CA VAL A 819 -9.37 -28.39 -12.53
C VAL A 819 -10.32 -28.84 -13.65
N GLY A 820 -11.17 -27.94 -14.14
CA GLY A 820 -12.10 -28.12 -15.25
C GLY A 820 -13.57 -28.26 -14.87
N SER A 821 -13.95 -28.20 -13.59
CA SER A 821 -15.35 -28.31 -13.14
C SER A 821 -16.19 -27.06 -13.44
N ASP A 822 -17.50 -27.12 -13.19
CA ASP A 822 -18.49 -26.08 -13.48
C ASP A 822 -18.95 -25.39 -12.19
N PRO A 823 -18.52 -24.13 -11.89
CA PRO A 823 -18.78 -23.36 -10.65
C PRO A 823 -20.23 -22.98 -10.33
N LYS A 824 -21.18 -23.88 -10.62
CA LYS A 824 -22.63 -23.77 -10.47
C LYS A 824 -23.25 -25.16 -10.25
N LYS A 825 -22.42 -26.17 -9.96
CA LYS A 825 -22.77 -27.56 -9.77
C LYS A 825 -21.85 -28.21 -8.73
N THR A 826 -22.44 -28.40 -7.54
CA THR A 826 -21.88 -29.18 -6.43
C THR A 826 -21.40 -30.58 -6.84
N ASP A 827 -21.97 -31.14 -7.91
CA ASP A 827 -21.62 -32.39 -8.58
C ASP A 827 -21.59 -32.09 -10.09
N THR A 828 -20.40 -31.93 -10.68
CA THR A 828 -20.25 -31.49 -12.08
C THR A 828 -20.59 -32.59 -13.09
N ASP A 829 -20.24 -33.85 -12.79
CA ASP A 829 -20.33 -34.99 -13.72
C ASP A 829 -21.65 -35.78 -13.60
N GLY A 830 -22.30 -35.72 -12.43
CA GLY A 830 -23.61 -36.28 -12.13
C GLY A 830 -23.60 -37.69 -11.53
N ASP A 831 -22.48 -38.21 -11.03
CA ASP A 831 -22.41 -39.56 -10.44
C ASP A 831 -22.91 -39.66 -8.98
N GLY A 832 -23.08 -38.51 -8.29
CA GLY A 832 -23.62 -38.42 -6.93
C GLY A 832 -22.60 -38.16 -5.82
N TYR A 833 -21.33 -37.92 -6.14
CA TYR A 833 -20.36 -37.32 -5.22
C TYR A 833 -20.15 -35.83 -5.54
N SER A 834 -19.70 -35.03 -4.56
CA SER A 834 -19.40 -33.62 -4.80
C SER A 834 -17.99 -33.41 -5.35
N ASP A 835 -17.76 -32.33 -6.09
CA ASP A 835 -16.45 -32.03 -6.70
C ASP A 835 -15.34 -31.92 -5.64
N TYR A 836 -15.62 -31.27 -4.50
CA TYR A 836 -14.78 -31.25 -3.29
C TYR A 836 -14.52 -32.66 -2.76
N THR A 837 -15.57 -33.47 -2.66
CA THR A 837 -15.49 -34.86 -2.15
C THR A 837 -14.59 -35.70 -3.05
N GLU A 838 -14.71 -35.55 -4.37
CA GLU A 838 -13.87 -36.22 -5.34
C GLU A 838 -12.42 -35.73 -5.27
N ILE A 839 -12.18 -34.42 -5.38
CA ILE A 839 -10.84 -33.82 -5.35
C ILE A 839 -10.11 -34.19 -4.06
N ARG A 840 -10.77 -34.09 -2.91
CA ARG A 840 -10.21 -34.41 -1.58
C ARG A 840 -9.85 -35.90 -1.44
N ASN A 841 -10.52 -36.80 -2.17
CA ASN A 841 -10.24 -38.24 -2.18
C ASN A 841 -9.44 -38.75 -3.39
N GLY A 842 -9.17 -37.88 -4.38
CA GLY A 842 -8.39 -38.17 -5.58
C GLY A 842 -9.17 -38.72 -6.77
N TYR A 843 -10.46 -38.44 -6.88
CA TYR A 843 -11.30 -38.79 -8.03
C TYR A 843 -11.37 -37.63 -9.06
N ASN A 844 -12.31 -37.67 -10.00
CA ASN A 844 -12.33 -36.83 -11.19
C ASN A 844 -13.69 -36.12 -11.37
N PRO A 845 -13.82 -34.82 -10.97
CA PRO A 845 -15.06 -34.01 -11.02
C PRO A 845 -15.54 -33.67 -12.44
N ASN A 846 -15.20 -34.48 -13.42
CA ASN A 846 -15.46 -34.28 -14.85
C ASN A 846 -15.57 -35.64 -15.60
N GLY A 847 -15.83 -36.74 -14.89
CA GLY A 847 -16.00 -38.06 -15.51
C GLY A 847 -15.43 -39.21 -14.68
N SER A 848 -16.31 -39.95 -14.00
CA SER A 848 -16.16 -41.30 -13.45
C SER A 848 -14.73 -41.79 -13.14
N GLY A 849 -14.36 -41.81 -11.86
CA GLY A 849 -13.30 -42.69 -11.34
C GLY A 849 -12.04 -42.01 -10.84
N LYS A 850 -11.12 -42.82 -10.30
CA LYS A 850 -9.96 -42.32 -9.56
C LYS A 850 -8.82 -41.85 -10.47
N LYS A 851 -8.23 -40.68 -10.19
CA LYS A 851 -7.07 -40.18 -10.95
C LYS A 851 -5.80 -40.98 -10.63
N ASP A 852 -5.00 -41.21 -11.67
CA ASP A 852 -3.72 -41.92 -11.59
C ASP A 852 -2.58 -40.94 -11.24
N PHE A 853 -2.32 -40.79 -9.94
CA PHE A 853 -1.29 -39.88 -9.43
C PHE A 853 0.11 -40.53 -9.45
N ASP A 854 1.00 -39.99 -10.28
CA ASP A 854 2.36 -40.50 -10.47
C ASP A 854 3.27 -40.12 -9.29
N GLN A 855 3.46 -41.07 -8.37
CA GLN A 855 4.35 -40.92 -7.21
C GLN A 855 5.81 -40.60 -7.61
N GLY A 856 6.25 -41.07 -8.77
CA GLY A 856 7.58 -40.78 -9.32
C GLY A 856 7.71 -39.41 -9.96
N LEU A 857 6.60 -38.74 -10.27
CA LEU A 857 6.53 -37.31 -10.59
C LEU A 857 6.41 -36.48 -9.30
N LEU A 858 5.55 -36.87 -8.38
CA LEU A 858 5.27 -36.18 -7.11
C LEU A 858 6.53 -35.85 -6.31
N GLU A 859 7.35 -36.86 -6.03
CA GLU A 859 8.61 -36.67 -5.27
C GLU A 859 9.66 -35.82 -6.01
N LYS A 860 9.48 -35.54 -7.31
CA LYS A 860 10.30 -34.59 -8.08
C LYS A 860 9.71 -33.18 -8.11
N MET A 861 8.39 -33.06 -8.01
CA MET A 861 7.66 -31.79 -8.10
C MET A 861 7.50 -31.11 -6.74
N LYS A 862 7.57 -31.84 -5.62
CA LYS A 862 7.59 -31.28 -4.26
C LYS A 862 8.52 -30.05 -4.13
N GLY A 863 7.95 -28.97 -3.64
CA GLY A 863 8.59 -27.67 -3.43
C GLY A 863 8.78 -26.80 -4.68
N ASN A 864 8.44 -27.28 -5.88
CA ASN A 864 8.53 -26.46 -7.08
C ASN A 864 7.32 -25.53 -7.20
N ILE A 865 7.59 -24.31 -7.68
CA ILE A 865 6.58 -23.52 -8.39
C ILE A 865 6.48 -24.08 -9.82
N LEU A 866 5.26 -24.34 -10.29
CA LEU A 866 4.96 -24.84 -11.62
C LEU A 866 4.15 -23.81 -12.41
N LEU A 867 4.37 -23.73 -13.73
CA LEU A 867 3.62 -22.86 -14.65
C LEU A 867 2.93 -23.69 -15.72
N GLN A 868 1.62 -23.55 -15.87
CA GLN A 868 0.81 -24.36 -16.78
C GLN A 868 0.89 -23.84 -18.23
N VAL A 869 1.91 -24.31 -18.97
CA VAL A 869 2.26 -23.81 -20.32
C VAL A 869 1.31 -24.28 -21.44
N GLN A 870 0.23 -24.97 -21.10
CA GLN A 870 -0.80 -25.48 -22.02
C GLN A 870 -2.22 -24.99 -21.65
N SER A 871 -2.31 -23.93 -20.85
CA SER A 871 -3.55 -23.19 -20.56
C SER A 871 -3.24 -21.69 -20.58
N ARG A 872 -3.64 -20.91 -19.59
CA ARG A 872 -3.50 -19.44 -19.52
C ARG A 872 -2.23 -18.99 -18.79
N GLY A 873 -1.37 -19.94 -18.38
CA GLY A 873 -0.16 -19.67 -17.60
C GLY A 873 -0.38 -19.76 -16.09
N GLU A 874 -1.41 -20.50 -15.66
CA GLU A 874 -1.76 -20.74 -14.26
C GLU A 874 -0.54 -21.20 -13.44
N ALA A 875 -0.29 -20.54 -12.31
CA ALA A 875 0.82 -20.81 -11.43
C ALA A 875 0.40 -21.69 -10.25
N TRP A 876 1.24 -22.65 -9.87
CA TRP A 876 0.94 -23.64 -8.84
C TRP A 876 2.14 -23.83 -7.92
N TYR A 877 1.94 -23.94 -6.61
CA TYR A 877 2.97 -24.33 -5.65
C TYR A 877 2.72 -25.76 -5.18
N VAL A 878 3.72 -26.64 -5.29
CA VAL A 878 3.61 -28.01 -4.77
C VAL A 878 4.19 -28.05 -3.36
N ASN A 879 3.35 -28.20 -2.34
CA ASN A 879 3.80 -28.21 -0.95
C ASN A 879 4.73 -29.42 -0.67
N PRO A 880 5.95 -29.22 -0.13
CA PRO A 880 6.85 -30.32 0.26
C PRO A 880 6.25 -31.35 1.23
N ASP A 881 5.35 -30.93 2.14
CA ASP A 881 4.88 -31.78 3.25
C ASP A 881 3.80 -32.78 2.84
N ASP A 882 2.83 -32.36 2.02
CA ASP A 882 1.74 -33.23 1.54
C ASP A 882 1.89 -33.67 0.06
N GLY A 883 2.76 -33.02 -0.72
CA GLY A 883 2.97 -33.29 -2.15
C GLY A 883 1.85 -32.80 -3.08
N LYS A 884 0.88 -32.03 -2.57
CA LYS A 884 -0.25 -31.51 -3.33
C LYS A 884 0.09 -30.17 -3.99
N ARG A 885 -0.59 -29.85 -5.09
CA ARG A 885 -0.51 -28.56 -5.78
C ARG A 885 -1.59 -27.58 -5.31
N TYR A 886 -1.18 -26.37 -4.95
CA TYR A 886 -2.03 -25.27 -4.54
C TYR A 886 -2.02 -24.18 -5.61
N TYR A 887 -3.18 -23.61 -5.95
CA TYR A 887 -3.33 -22.71 -7.10
C TYR A 887 -3.07 -21.24 -6.71
N MET A 888 -2.06 -20.63 -7.32
CA MET A 888 -1.72 -19.22 -7.14
C MET A 888 -2.34 -18.40 -8.27
N LYS A 889 -3.64 -18.12 -8.16
CA LYS A 889 -4.43 -17.39 -9.17
C LYS A 889 -4.06 -15.89 -9.30
N ASP A 890 -3.64 -15.28 -8.19
CA ASP A 890 -3.29 -13.87 -8.06
C ASP A 890 -2.33 -13.66 -6.86
N GLY A 891 -1.92 -12.41 -6.61
CA GLY A 891 -0.95 -12.07 -5.57
C GLY A 891 -1.45 -12.29 -4.13
N ASP A 892 -2.74 -12.07 -3.87
CA ASP A 892 -3.32 -12.22 -2.54
C ASP A 892 -3.51 -13.70 -2.19
N SER A 893 -3.89 -14.51 -3.18
CA SER A 893 -4.01 -15.96 -3.05
C SER A 893 -2.64 -16.62 -2.88
N ALA A 894 -1.62 -16.13 -3.59
CA ALA A 894 -0.24 -16.50 -3.32
C ALA A 894 0.17 -16.12 -1.88
N TYR A 895 -0.24 -14.96 -1.37
CA TYR A 895 0.07 -14.52 0.00
C TYR A 895 -0.60 -15.38 1.08
N GLU A 896 -1.88 -15.75 0.96
CA GLU A 896 -2.50 -16.67 1.92
C GLU A 896 -1.93 -18.09 1.80
N ILE A 897 -1.59 -18.57 0.59
CA ILE A 897 -0.83 -19.83 0.40
C ILE A 897 0.53 -19.77 1.10
N MET A 898 1.27 -18.65 0.98
CA MET A 898 2.51 -18.44 1.73
C MET A 898 2.23 -18.51 3.24
N ARG A 899 1.28 -17.72 3.75
CA ARG A 899 0.97 -17.62 5.18
C ARG A 899 0.59 -18.97 5.79
N PHE A 900 -0.27 -19.74 5.12
CA PHE A 900 -0.86 -20.96 5.68
C PHE A 900 -0.08 -22.25 5.42
N LEU A 901 0.86 -22.27 4.46
CA LEU A 901 1.75 -23.41 4.15
C LEU A 901 3.24 -23.14 4.43
N SER A 902 3.59 -21.94 4.91
CA SER A 902 4.96 -21.61 5.33
C SER A 902 5.43 -22.39 6.56
N LEU A 903 6.76 -22.56 6.65
CA LEU A 903 7.42 -22.92 7.89
C LEU A 903 7.92 -21.66 8.60
N GLY A 904 7.49 -21.44 9.85
CA GLY A 904 8.03 -20.36 10.68
C GLY A 904 9.53 -20.53 10.96
N ILE A 905 10.29 -19.45 10.87
CA ILE A 905 11.76 -19.44 11.06
C ILE A 905 12.20 -18.22 11.88
N THR A 906 13.20 -18.43 12.75
CA THR A 906 13.85 -17.38 13.55
C THR A 906 14.85 -16.58 12.71
N ASN A 907 15.25 -15.40 13.16
CA ASN A 907 16.26 -14.58 12.49
C ASN A 907 17.62 -15.33 12.39
N GLU A 908 18.02 -16.04 13.46
CA GLU A 908 19.27 -16.82 13.52
C GLU A 908 19.29 -17.99 12.52
N ASP A 909 18.24 -18.83 12.50
CA ASP A 909 18.13 -19.92 11.52
C ASP A 909 18.05 -19.32 10.09
N LEU A 910 17.27 -18.24 9.88
CA LEU A 910 17.13 -17.63 8.57
C LEU A 910 18.47 -17.14 8.01
N GLU A 911 19.34 -16.54 8.84
CA GLU A 911 20.70 -16.10 8.48
C GLU A 911 21.65 -17.23 8.06
N GLU A 912 21.44 -18.49 8.46
CA GLU A 912 22.19 -19.61 7.87
C GLU A 912 21.90 -19.80 6.36
N ILE A 913 20.75 -19.31 5.85
CA ILE A 913 20.35 -19.50 4.46
C ILE A 913 20.80 -18.29 3.62
N GLU A 914 21.79 -18.51 2.75
CA GLU A 914 22.31 -17.47 1.84
C GLU A 914 21.18 -16.82 1.03
N GLU A 915 21.15 -15.49 0.98
CA GLU A 915 20.14 -14.73 0.25
C GLU A 915 20.51 -14.53 -1.22
N GLY A 916 19.57 -14.84 -2.12
CA GLY A 916 19.68 -14.66 -3.56
C GLY A 916 19.03 -13.37 -4.05
N GLU A 917 19.58 -12.81 -5.11
CA GLU A 917 19.14 -11.52 -5.68
C GLU A 917 18.10 -11.71 -6.80
N MET A 918 17.03 -10.91 -6.73
CA MET A 918 16.05 -10.75 -7.80
C MET A 918 16.53 -9.67 -8.78
N GLU A 919 17.48 -10.04 -9.66
CA GLU A 919 17.54 -9.48 -11.02
C GLU A 919 16.16 -9.60 -11.71
#